data_AF-A0A952H0H7-F1
#
_entry.id   AF-A0A952H0H7-F1
#
_cell.length_a   1.000
_cell.length_b   1.000
_cell.length_c   1.000
_cell.angle_alpha   90.00
_cell.angle_beta   90.00
_cell.angle_gamma   90.00
#
_symmetry.space_group_name_H-M   'P 1'
#
loop_
_entity.id
_entity.type
_entity.pdbx_description
1 polymer ?
#
loop_
_entity_poly.entity_id
_entity_poly.type
_entity_poly.pdbx_seq_one_letter_code
_entity_poly.pdbx_strand_id
1 'polypeptide(L)'
;MTSTTTAAAPSREQLLHSLYEAAELEHNLMCTYLYAAFSLRQGEAEGLSPAEAEATERWRREITAVAVEEMGHLVAVWNITAALGGAPRIGRGNFPLDPGNLPARVVVKLAPFNDATLQHFIYLERPEGSAEEDGEGFAAERLFTRGSTVRRVTPMARDYDTVGHFYATLSADLRAFVDEHGEAEAFCGNRWLQLGPEELNLCGARHVLCSKTALAAFDAIVRQGEGAPSDSERSHYHRFADIRTELRTLREANPAFHPAWPAATNPVLRRPPRPEGRVWLENPAAAATVDIANASYGLMLRLLAQAYLLTGPSAEKSLTIDLALGLMRAFTPLAEHAARLPAGPSNPECNAGASFTALRDAAAFPPGPAARRFTIERLGQLADAAAELHAELGAERSGRAARQLQALRERAERGLDLNAPAAAPAPTPAAAAPAPPAPPTEVVDGIEVVQGEKLELRFEAKRCIHARFCVTGAPKVFLANVQGPWLHPDAMPVERLADIAHACPSGAIQYTRKDGEPDEAPPPVNLLSVREAGPYAIRGALRLRGKPLGTRATLCRCGASKNKPFCDGSHHDIHFAATGEPETGMLGLSIDMPAVRDGAIDIEPEPNGPLQVRGIVEVLSGTGRMVCRVSQARLCRCGGSGTKPFCDGSHARNGFSAD
;
A
#
# COMPACT_ATOMS: atom_id res chain seq x y z
N MET A 1 17.16 41.74 22.24
CA MET A 1 17.42 40.81 21.13
C MET A 1 17.14 39.40 21.64
N THR A 2 15.88 38.97 21.55
CA THR A 2 15.47 37.59 21.86
C THR A 2 15.90 36.72 20.69
N SER A 3 17.02 36.00 20.87
CA SER A 3 17.45 34.94 19.97
C SER A 3 16.33 33.91 19.87
N THR A 4 15.59 33.93 18.77
CA THR A 4 14.77 32.80 18.32
C THR A 4 15.72 31.67 18.00
N THR A 5 16.00 30.83 19.00
CA THR A 5 16.69 29.57 18.81
C THR A 5 15.83 28.73 17.88
N THR A 6 16.18 28.68 16.60
CA THR A 6 15.64 27.70 15.66
C THR A 6 15.77 26.32 16.29
N ALA A 7 14.66 25.61 16.45
CA ALA A 7 14.68 24.24 16.96
C ALA A 7 15.65 23.43 16.10
N ALA A 8 16.62 22.78 16.73
CA ALA A 8 17.58 21.93 16.02
C ALA A 8 16.85 20.78 15.34
N ALA A 9 17.28 20.36 14.14
CA ALA A 9 16.63 19.24 13.45
C ALA A 9 16.72 17.96 14.31
N PRO A 10 15.72 17.07 14.19
CA PRO A 10 15.75 15.81 14.91
C PRO A 10 16.90 14.93 14.40
N SER A 11 17.48 14.10 15.26
CA SER A 11 18.40 13.06 14.80
C SER A 11 17.64 11.96 14.07
N ARG A 12 18.35 11.15 13.25
CA ARG A 12 17.77 9.97 12.60
C ARG A 12 17.11 9.02 13.60
N GLU A 13 17.75 8.79 14.75
CA GLU A 13 17.20 7.93 15.80
C GLU A 13 15.89 8.49 16.36
N GLN A 14 15.75 9.81 16.48
CA GLN A 14 14.50 10.45 16.91
C GLN A 14 13.38 10.33 15.85
N LEU A 15 13.73 10.43 14.56
CA LEU A 15 12.79 10.17 13.48
C LEU A 15 12.32 8.71 13.47
N LEU A 16 13.26 7.75 13.55
CA LEU A 16 12.94 6.32 13.58
C LEU A 16 12.10 5.96 14.81
N HIS A 17 12.42 6.51 15.98
CA HIS A 17 11.62 6.33 17.18
C HIS A 17 10.16 6.77 16.98
N SER A 18 9.95 7.93 16.38
CA SER A 18 8.61 8.45 16.11
C SER A 18 7.88 7.62 15.03
N LEU A 19 8.59 7.11 14.03
CA LEU A 19 8.04 6.18 13.04
C LEU A 19 7.67 4.82 13.64
N TYR A 20 8.41 4.33 14.63
CA TYR A 20 8.04 3.11 15.35
C TYR A 20 6.77 3.31 16.18
N GLU A 21 6.61 4.47 16.81
CA GLU A 21 5.36 4.83 17.48
C GLU A 21 4.20 4.93 16.48
N ALA A 22 4.41 5.52 15.29
CA ALA A 22 3.41 5.54 14.22
C ALA A 22 3.01 4.13 13.77
N ALA A 23 3.99 3.24 13.55
CA ALA A 23 3.69 1.85 13.18
C ALA A 23 2.91 1.12 14.28
N GLU A 24 3.23 1.35 15.56
CA GLU A 24 2.47 0.77 16.66
C GLU A 24 1.05 1.36 16.74
N LEU A 25 0.87 2.68 16.52
CA LEU A 25 -0.43 3.34 16.50
C LEU A 25 -1.35 2.72 15.43
N GLU A 26 -0.95 2.72 14.15
CA GLU A 26 -1.80 2.19 13.07
C GLU A 26 -2.14 0.71 13.27
N HIS A 27 -1.16 -0.07 13.72
CA HIS A 27 -1.38 -1.48 14.01
C HIS A 27 -2.38 -1.69 15.15
N ASN A 28 -2.27 -0.88 16.21
CA ASN A 28 -3.19 -0.94 17.34
C ASN A 28 -4.61 -0.58 16.93
N LEU A 29 -4.80 0.54 16.21
CA LEU A 29 -6.12 1.00 15.76
C LEU A 29 -6.78 -0.04 14.86
N MET A 30 -6.06 -0.53 13.85
CA MET A 30 -6.50 -1.61 12.97
C MET A 30 -7.03 -2.83 13.74
N CYS A 31 -6.29 -3.30 14.75
CA CYS A 31 -6.71 -4.46 15.55
C CYS A 31 -8.02 -4.19 16.32
N THR A 32 -8.21 -2.98 16.84
CA THR A 32 -9.47 -2.61 17.54
C THR A 32 -10.66 -2.55 16.59
N TYR A 33 -10.47 -2.01 15.38
CA TYR A 33 -11.51 -1.94 14.34
C TYR A 33 -11.92 -3.34 13.89
N LEU A 34 -10.94 -4.22 13.60
CA LEU A 34 -11.20 -5.60 13.25
C LEU A 34 -11.91 -6.36 14.38
N TYR A 35 -11.50 -6.17 15.63
CA TYR A 35 -12.15 -6.80 16.77
C TYR A 35 -13.64 -6.45 16.87
N ALA A 36 -13.97 -5.17 16.74
CA ALA A 36 -15.36 -4.72 16.71
C ALA A 36 -16.11 -5.33 15.51
N ALA A 37 -15.52 -5.33 14.30
CA ALA A 37 -16.12 -5.91 13.11
C ALA A 37 -16.42 -7.42 13.27
N PHE A 38 -15.51 -8.19 13.90
CA PHE A 38 -15.72 -9.63 14.12
C PHE A 38 -16.82 -9.95 15.14
N SER A 39 -17.15 -8.99 16.02
CA SER A 39 -18.23 -9.14 17.00
C SER A 39 -19.62 -8.94 16.41
N LEU A 40 -19.74 -8.28 15.25
CA LEU A 40 -21.03 -8.02 14.61
C LEU A 40 -21.78 -9.32 14.29
N ARG A 41 -23.10 -9.28 14.49
CA ARG A 41 -24.03 -10.34 14.08
C ARG A 41 -24.14 -10.38 12.57
N GLN A 42 -24.25 -11.59 12.03
CA GLN A 42 -24.25 -11.86 10.58
C GLN A 42 -25.54 -12.55 10.15
N GLY A 43 -26.43 -11.78 9.53
CA GLY A 43 -27.66 -12.28 8.91
C GLY A 43 -28.80 -12.59 9.90
N GLU A 44 -29.94 -12.99 9.33
CA GLU A 44 -31.17 -13.28 10.08
C GLU A 44 -31.06 -14.50 10.99
N ALA A 45 -30.18 -15.46 10.65
CA ALA A 45 -29.91 -16.64 11.47
C ALA A 45 -29.32 -16.29 12.85
N GLU A 46 -28.74 -15.10 13.00
CA GLU A 46 -28.23 -14.59 14.27
C GLU A 46 -29.23 -13.63 14.96
N GLY A 47 -30.51 -13.65 14.56
CA GLY A 47 -31.61 -12.95 15.23
C GLY A 47 -31.86 -11.52 14.78
N LEU A 48 -31.34 -11.14 13.61
CA LEU A 48 -31.57 -9.83 12.99
C LEU A 48 -32.80 -9.86 12.07
N SER A 49 -33.53 -8.75 11.98
CA SER A 49 -34.47 -8.54 10.87
C SER A 49 -33.72 -8.35 9.53
N PRO A 50 -34.38 -8.49 8.36
CA PRO A 50 -33.72 -8.28 7.08
C PRO A 50 -33.02 -6.91 6.94
N ALA A 51 -33.65 -5.84 7.43
CA ALA A 51 -33.08 -4.50 7.36
C ALA A 51 -31.87 -4.33 8.29
N GLU A 52 -31.95 -4.86 9.52
CA GLU A 52 -30.84 -4.87 10.47
C GLU A 52 -29.67 -5.72 9.95
N ALA A 53 -29.96 -6.89 9.35
CA ALA A 53 -28.96 -7.77 8.75
C ALA A 53 -28.21 -7.10 7.59
N GLU A 54 -28.92 -6.35 6.74
CA GLU A 54 -28.31 -5.59 5.67
C GLU A 54 -27.42 -4.47 6.22
N ALA A 55 -27.89 -3.75 7.24
CA ALA A 55 -27.14 -2.67 7.88
C ALA A 55 -25.88 -3.19 8.58
N THR A 56 -25.98 -4.25 9.40
CA THR A 56 -24.80 -4.80 10.09
C THR A 56 -23.76 -5.35 9.12
N GLU A 57 -24.17 -5.95 8.00
CA GLU A 57 -23.25 -6.39 6.96
C GLU A 57 -22.57 -5.22 6.25
N ARG A 58 -23.30 -4.12 5.97
CA ARG A 58 -22.69 -2.88 5.46
C ARG A 58 -21.67 -2.32 6.45
N TRP A 59 -22.03 -2.16 7.73
CA TRP A 59 -21.11 -1.65 8.75
C TRP A 59 -19.87 -2.51 8.90
N ARG A 60 -20.04 -3.84 8.90
CA ARG A 60 -18.92 -4.79 8.96
C ARG A 60 -17.95 -4.59 7.80
N ARG A 61 -18.48 -4.41 6.58
CA ARG A 61 -17.65 -4.13 5.38
C ARG A 61 -16.93 -2.79 5.50
N GLU A 62 -17.62 -1.75 5.95
CA GLU A 62 -17.03 -0.42 6.13
C GLU A 62 -15.91 -0.43 7.17
N ILE A 63 -16.14 -0.96 8.37
CA ILE A 63 -15.13 -1.06 9.44
C ILE A 63 -13.93 -1.91 8.99
N THR A 64 -14.20 -3.02 8.28
CA THR A 64 -13.13 -3.86 7.73
C THR A 64 -12.32 -3.13 6.66
N ALA A 65 -12.98 -2.35 5.79
CA ALA A 65 -12.30 -1.55 4.77
C ALA A 65 -11.43 -0.45 5.38
N VAL A 66 -11.90 0.23 6.44
CA VAL A 66 -11.07 1.16 7.24
C VAL A 66 -9.84 0.42 7.79
N ALA A 67 -10.02 -0.76 8.39
CA ALA A 67 -8.88 -1.54 8.88
C ALA A 67 -7.89 -1.95 7.77
N VAL A 68 -8.34 -2.14 6.53
CA VAL A 68 -7.46 -2.40 5.37
C VAL A 68 -6.71 -1.14 4.94
N GLU A 69 -7.33 0.05 5.06
CA GLU A 69 -6.66 1.33 4.85
C GLU A 69 -5.56 1.54 5.91
N GLU A 70 -5.82 1.18 7.17
CA GLU A 70 -4.79 1.17 8.23
C GLU A 70 -3.63 0.21 7.96
N MET A 71 -3.88 -0.94 7.31
CA MET A 71 -2.78 -1.80 6.82
C MET A 71 -1.92 -1.06 5.79
N GLY A 72 -2.56 -0.26 4.92
CA GLY A 72 -1.88 0.61 3.97
C GLY A 72 -1.03 1.67 4.67
N HIS A 73 -1.58 2.34 5.69
CA HIS A 73 -0.85 3.32 6.51
C HIS A 73 0.38 2.69 7.16
N LEU A 74 0.21 1.53 7.79
CA LEU A 74 1.29 0.78 8.41
C LEU A 74 2.40 0.41 7.42
N VAL A 75 2.06 -0.06 6.21
CA VAL A 75 3.03 -0.35 5.15
C VAL A 75 3.75 0.92 4.70
N ALA A 76 3.04 2.05 4.58
CA ALA A 76 3.66 3.33 4.22
C ALA A 76 4.68 3.77 5.28
N VAL A 77 4.34 3.69 6.57
CA VAL A 77 5.26 3.98 7.69
C VAL A 77 6.48 3.06 7.66
N TRP A 78 6.29 1.76 7.43
CA TRP A 78 7.40 0.81 7.28
C TRP A 78 8.29 1.12 6.07
N ASN A 79 7.71 1.51 4.94
CA ASN A 79 8.49 1.91 3.76
C ASN A 79 9.30 3.19 4.02
N ILE A 80 8.74 4.18 4.71
CA ILE A 80 9.47 5.39 5.13
C ILE A 80 10.61 5.02 6.07
N THR A 81 10.35 4.17 7.06
CA THR A 81 11.34 3.64 8.00
C THR A 81 12.50 2.98 7.26
N ALA A 82 12.18 2.06 6.34
CA ALA A 82 13.16 1.37 5.51
C ALA A 82 13.94 2.34 4.60
N ALA A 83 13.30 3.36 4.05
CA ALA A 83 13.95 4.38 3.22
C ALA A 83 14.95 5.23 3.99
N LEU A 84 14.68 5.53 5.27
CA LEU A 84 15.59 6.23 6.17
C LEU A 84 16.71 5.33 6.74
N GLY A 85 16.79 4.07 6.30
CA GLY A 85 17.80 3.11 6.73
C GLY A 85 17.47 2.37 8.03
N GLY A 86 16.26 2.53 8.57
CA GLY A 86 15.76 1.77 9.71
C GLY A 86 15.19 0.40 9.31
N ALA A 87 15.06 -0.50 10.29
CA ALA A 87 14.31 -1.74 10.10
C ALA A 87 12.87 -1.52 10.59
N PRO A 88 11.83 -1.91 9.82
CA PRO A 88 10.45 -1.85 10.27
C PRO A 88 10.24 -2.49 11.63
N ARG A 89 9.59 -1.77 12.54
CA ARG A 89 9.16 -2.32 13.83
C ARG A 89 7.92 -3.18 13.60
N ILE A 90 8.07 -4.48 13.80
CA ILE A 90 6.98 -5.45 13.73
C ILE A 90 6.65 -5.96 15.12
N GLY A 91 5.39 -5.82 15.52
CA GLY A 91 4.89 -6.18 16.85
C GLY A 91 4.55 -4.95 17.70
N ARG A 92 3.94 -5.21 18.86
CA ARG A 92 3.44 -4.20 19.81
C ARG A 92 3.19 -4.83 21.18
N GLY A 93 2.91 -4.00 22.18
CA GLY A 93 2.33 -4.46 23.45
C GLY A 93 1.00 -5.18 23.26
N ASN A 94 0.70 -6.14 24.15
CA ASN A 94 -0.59 -6.84 24.15
C ASN A 94 -1.69 -5.98 24.77
N PHE A 95 -2.95 -6.20 24.36
CA PHE A 95 -4.08 -5.42 24.84
C PHE A 95 -4.52 -5.80 26.27
N PRO A 96 -5.08 -4.85 27.04
CA PRO A 96 -5.10 -3.41 26.75
C PRO A 96 -3.69 -2.82 26.84
N LEU A 97 -3.42 -1.75 26.12
CA LEU A 97 -2.13 -1.06 26.26
C LEU A 97 -2.02 -0.40 27.63
N ASP A 98 -0.84 -0.51 28.24
CA ASP A 98 -0.55 0.17 29.50
C ASP A 98 -0.46 1.71 29.27
N PRO A 99 -0.96 2.53 30.21
CA PRO A 99 -0.83 3.98 30.14
C PRO A 99 0.63 4.43 30.00
N GLY A 100 0.88 5.38 29.09
CA GLY A 100 2.20 5.93 28.81
C GLY A 100 2.82 5.42 27.51
N ASN A 101 2.34 4.30 26.97
CA ASN A 101 2.79 3.81 25.67
C ASN A 101 2.33 4.74 24.52
N LEU A 102 1.09 5.25 24.60
CA LEU A 102 0.52 6.28 23.72
C LEU A 102 0.12 7.50 24.57
N PRO A 103 -0.22 8.67 23.98
CA PRO A 103 -0.68 9.84 24.74
C PRO A 103 -1.86 9.48 25.64
N ALA A 104 -2.01 10.20 26.75
CA ALA A 104 -3.05 9.88 27.75
C ALA A 104 -4.46 9.79 27.17
N ARG A 105 -4.75 10.57 26.12
CA ARG A 105 -6.05 10.64 25.44
C ARG A 105 -6.26 9.54 24.38
N VAL A 106 -5.29 8.67 24.15
CA VAL A 106 -5.37 7.57 23.19
C VAL A 106 -5.46 6.26 23.97
N VAL A 107 -6.67 5.88 24.33
CA VAL A 107 -6.95 4.62 25.03
C VAL A 107 -7.09 3.51 23.99
N VAL A 108 -6.35 2.42 24.15
CA VAL A 108 -6.41 1.30 23.20
C VAL A 108 -6.69 -0.01 23.93
N LYS A 109 -7.88 -0.56 23.68
CA LYS A 109 -8.33 -1.84 24.22
C LYS A 109 -9.24 -2.55 23.22
N LEU A 110 -9.32 -3.87 23.32
CA LEU A 110 -10.24 -4.66 22.51
C LEU A 110 -11.64 -4.60 23.15
N ALA A 111 -12.63 -4.13 22.39
CA ALA A 111 -14.02 -4.05 22.82
C ALA A 111 -14.97 -4.38 21.66
N PRO A 112 -16.09 -5.08 21.90
CA PRO A 112 -17.05 -5.40 20.85
C PRO A 112 -17.69 -4.15 20.26
N PHE A 113 -18.29 -4.27 19.09
CA PHE A 113 -19.07 -3.21 18.48
C PHE A 113 -20.27 -2.85 19.36
N ASN A 114 -20.31 -1.59 19.80
CA ASN A 114 -21.43 -0.94 20.49
C ASN A 114 -21.26 0.57 20.33
N ASP A 115 -22.20 1.36 20.87
CA ASP A 115 -22.19 2.83 20.75
C ASP A 115 -20.92 3.46 21.31
N ALA A 116 -20.42 2.96 22.45
CA ALA A 116 -19.21 3.48 23.09
C ALA A 116 -17.96 3.19 22.26
N THR A 117 -17.80 1.95 21.77
CA THR A 117 -16.68 1.57 20.90
C THR A 117 -16.71 2.35 19.58
N LEU A 118 -17.88 2.52 18.97
CA LEU A 118 -18.03 3.29 17.74
C LEU A 118 -17.75 4.78 17.96
N GLN A 119 -18.24 5.35 19.06
CA GLN A 119 -17.92 6.73 19.46
C GLN A 119 -16.42 6.91 19.68
N HIS A 120 -15.76 5.92 20.28
CA HIS A 120 -14.31 5.93 20.45
C HIS A 120 -13.56 5.92 19.11
N PHE A 121 -14.01 5.16 18.12
CA PHE A 121 -13.41 5.20 16.78
C PHE A 121 -13.56 6.58 16.12
N ILE A 122 -14.74 7.19 16.23
CA ILE A 122 -14.98 8.58 15.76
C ILE A 122 -14.06 9.56 16.48
N TYR A 123 -13.89 9.40 17.79
CA TYR A 123 -12.98 10.22 18.57
C TYR A 123 -11.55 10.06 18.08
N LEU A 124 -11.04 8.84 17.89
CA LEU A 124 -9.66 8.60 17.44
C LEU A 124 -9.37 9.21 16.06
N GLU A 125 -10.30 9.10 15.12
CA GLU A 125 -10.18 9.60 13.74
C GLU A 125 -10.57 11.08 13.59
N ARG A 126 -10.92 11.77 14.67
CA ARG A 126 -11.45 13.13 14.59
C ARG A 126 -10.43 14.13 14.02
N PRO A 127 -10.86 15.08 13.18
CA PRO A 127 -9.98 16.16 12.75
C PRO A 127 -9.58 17.05 13.93
N GLU A 128 -8.44 17.71 13.79
CA GLU A 128 -7.97 18.70 14.75
C GLU A 128 -9.04 19.78 15.02
N GLY A 129 -9.27 20.09 16.30
CA GLY A 129 -10.30 21.04 16.72
C GLY A 129 -11.73 20.48 16.84
N SER A 130 -11.94 19.20 16.54
CA SER A 130 -13.24 18.54 16.77
C SER A 130 -13.64 18.54 18.25
N ALA A 131 -14.94 18.72 18.49
CA ALA A 131 -15.57 18.69 19.82
C ALA A 131 -16.20 17.32 20.16
N GLU A 132 -15.98 16.29 19.34
CA GLU A 132 -16.44 14.93 19.63
C GLU A 132 -15.86 14.44 20.96
N GLU A 133 -16.74 13.98 21.85
CA GLU A 133 -16.34 13.35 23.11
C GLU A 133 -15.97 11.89 22.88
N ASP A 134 -15.13 11.35 23.75
CA ASP A 134 -14.76 9.94 23.68
C ASP A 134 -15.93 9.04 24.15
N GLY A 135 -15.93 7.78 23.72
CA GLY A 135 -16.94 6.81 24.10
C GLY A 135 -16.93 6.48 25.59
N GLU A 136 -18.09 6.10 26.15
CA GLU A 136 -18.19 5.70 27.55
C GLU A 136 -17.20 4.57 27.88
N GLY A 137 -16.42 4.75 28.95
CA GLY A 137 -15.38 3.80 29.36
C GLY A 137 -14.09 3.85 28.54
N PHE A 138 -13.93 4.79 27.61
CA PHE A 138 -12.66 5.07 26.91
C PHE A 138 -11.97 6.35 27.38
N ALA A 139 -12.59 7.12 28.27
CA ALA A 139 -11.95 8.27 28.89
C ALA A 139 -10.63 7.88 29.59
N ALA A 140 -9.62 8.74 29.46
CA ALA A 140 -8.33 8.56 30.09
C ALA A 140 -8.47 8.45 31.62
N GLU A 141 -8.05 7.32 32.21
CA GLU A 141 -8.07 7.13 33.68
C GLU A 141 -7.23 8.20 34.41
N ARG A 142 -6.17 8.69 33.75
CA ARG A 142 -5.29 9.72 34.26
C ARG A 142 -4.71 10.54 33.11
N LEU A 143 -4.81 11.86 33.20
CA LEU A 143 -4.05 12.75 32.31
C LEU A 143 -2.59 12.79 32.77
N PHE A 144 -1.69 12.47 31.85
CA PHE A 144 -0.24 12.57 32.03
C PHE A 144 0.36 13.18 30.77
N THR A 145 1.56 13.75 30.92
CA THR A 145 2.34 14.28 29.81
C THR A 145 3.56 13.40 29.56
N ARG A 146 3.76 12.97 28.32
CA ARG A 146 4.96 12.23 27.90
C ARG A 146 6.04 13.19 27.42
N GLY A 147 7.28 12.72 27.46
CA GLY A 147 8.41 13.48 26.94
C GLY A 147 9.00 14.50 27.92
N SER A 148 9.94 15.30 27.42
CA SER A 148 10.58 16.37 28.17
C SER A 148 10.82 17.56 27.25
N THR A 149 10.64 18.77 27.78
CA THR A 149 11.03 20.01 27.08
C THR A 149 12.55 20.21 27.05
N VAL A 150 13.29 19.43 27.83
CA VAL A 150 14.75 19.45 27.85
C VAL A 150 15.28 18.65 26.67
N ARG A 151 16.18 19.25 25.88
CA ARG A 151 16.87 18.56 24.78
C ARG A 151 17.64 17.36 25.33
N ARG A 152 17.35 16.16 24.82
CA ARG A 152 18.06 14.92 25.14
C ARG A 152 18.57 14.24 23.90
N VAL A 153 19.66 13.49 24.06
CA VAL A 153 20.19 12.61 23.00
C VAL A 153 19.30 11.37 22.87
N THR A 154 18.82 10.83 24.00
CA THR A 154 17.83 9.75 24.01
C THR A 154 16.51 10.24 23.43
N PRO A 155 15.95 9.57 22.41
CA PRO A 155 14.60 9.86 21.94
C PRO A 155 13.58 9.75 23.07
N MET A 156 12.58 10.61 23.03
CA MET A 156 11.46 10.56 23.95
C MET A 156 10.17 10.60 23.15
N ALA A 157 9.18 9.85 23.61
CA ALA A 157 7.81 9.98 23.12
C ALA A 157 7.33 11.42 23.29
N ARG A 158 6.52 11.90 22.33
CA ARG A 158 5.91 13.23 22.33
C ARG A 158 4.40 13.08 22.45
N ASP A 159 3.76 14.00 23.15
CA ASP A 159 2.29 14.02 23.14
C ASP A 159 1.75 14.70 21.90
N TYR A 160 0.58 14.23 21.50
CA TYR A 160 -0.25 14.74 20.43
C TYR A 160 -1.72 14.56 20.82
N ASP A 161 -2.56 15.45 20.31
CA ASP A 161 -3.99 15.46 20.63
C ASP A 161 -4.82 14.64 19.63
N THR A 162 -4.38 14.58 18.37
CA THR A 162 -4.96 13.79 17.27
C THR A 162 -3.87 13.08 16.46
N VAL A 163 -4.27 12.08 15.67
CA VAL A 163 -3.37 11.35 14.77
C VAL A 163 -2.77 12.29 13.71
N GLY A 164 -3.55 13.24 13.21
CA GLY A 164 -3.14 14.28 12.27
C GLY A 164 -2.08 15.21 12.85
N HIS A 165 -2.22 15.66 14.10
CA HIS A 165 -1.18 16.44 14.78
C HIS A 165 0.13 15.65 14.87
N PHE A 166 0.07 14.35 15.14
CA PHE A 166 1.26 13.50 15.19
C PHE A 166 1.96 13.42 13.83
N TYR A 167 1.24 13.15 12.74
CA TYR A 167 1.81 13.09 11.40
C TYR A 167 2.25 14.45 10.84
N ALA A 168 1.59 15.55 11.23
CA ALA A 168 2.06 16.90 10.92
C ALA A 168 3.42 17.17 11.56
N THR A 169 3.61 16.74 12.82
CA THR A 169 4.89 16.82 13.53
C THR A 169 5.96 15.98 12.85
N LEU A 170 5.66 14.72 12.50
CA LEU A 170 6.57 13.85 11.73
C LEU A 170 6.98 14.47 10.38
N SER A 171 6.02 15.11 9.70
CA SER A 171 6.28 15.79 8.43
C SER A 171 7.23 16.98 8.59
N ALA A 172 7.06 17.78 9.65
CA ALA A 172 7.95 18.91 9.95
C ALA A 172 9.35 18.43 10.34
N ASP A 173 9.43 17.41 11.19
CA ASP A 173 10.67 16.77 11.63
C ASP A 173 11.46 16.18 10.45
N LEU A 174 10.78 15.50 9.52
CA LEU A 174 11.42 14.95 8.32
C LEU A 174 11.96 16.06 7.41
N ARG A 175 11.22 17.16 7.21
CA ARG A 175 11.69 18.31 6.42
C ARG A 175 12.95 18.91 7.04
N ALA A 176 12.92 19.18 8.35
CA ALA A 176 14.07 19.74 9.06
C ALA A 176 15.30 18.84 8.95
N PHE A 177 15.13 17.53 9.07
CA PHE A 177 16.22 16.56 8.91
C PHE A 177 16.79 16.54 7.49
N VAL A 178 15.94 16.58 6.47
CA VAL A 178 16.36 16.62 5.06
C VAL A 178 17.04 17.95 4.73
N ASP A 179 16.59 19.07 5.29
CA ASP A 179 17.21 20.38 5.12
C ASP A 179 18.61 20.42 5.76
N GLU A 180 18.82 19.76 6.90
CA GLU A 180 20.12 19.71 7.58
C GLU A 180 21.11 18.74 6.90
N HIS A 181 20.67 17.55 6.49
CA HIS A 181 21.56 16.47 6.03
C HIS A 181 21.56 16.26 4.51
N GLY A 182 20.57 16.80 3.80
CA GLY A 182 20.35 16.55 2.37
C GLY A 182 19.62 15.22 2.09
N GLU A 183 18.94 15.16 0.94
CA GLU A 183 18.11 14.02 0.52
C GLU A 183 18.87 12.69 0.46
N ALA A 184 20.08 12.68 -0.12
CA ALA A 184 20.83 11.45 -0.32
C ALA A 184 21.25 10.78 1.00
N GLU A 185 21.68 11.60 1.97
CA GLU A 185 22.02 11.10 3.30
C GLU A 185 20.75 10.75 4.08
N ALA A 186 19.68 11.54 3.96
CA ALA A 186 18.43 11.26 4.64
C ALA A 186 17.82 9.91 4.21
N PHE A 187 17.78 9.63 2.91
CA PHE A 187 17.18 8.42 2.34
C PHE A 187 18.23 7.38 1.91
N CYS A 188 19.07 6.98 2.87
CA CYS A 188 20.18 6.05 2.65
C CYS A 188 19.80 4.55 2.66
N GLY A 189 18.54 4.23 2.92
CA GLY A 189 18.06 2.86 3.06
C GLY A 189 17.96 2.08 1.74
N ASN A 190 18.01 0.75 1.84
CA ASN A 190 17.87 -0.10 0.66
C ASN A 190 16.39 -0.16 0.22
N ARG A 191 16.06 0.58 -0.84
CA ARG A 191 14.71 0.61 -1.42
C ARG A 191 14.15 -0.76 -1.80
N TRP A 192 15.00 -1.75 -2.07
CA TRP A 192 14.56 -3.09 -2.45
C TRP A 192 13.99 -3.89 -1.27
N LEU A 193 14.16 -3.41 -0.04
CA LEU A 193 13.53 -4.00 1.13
C LEU A 193 12.07 -3.54 1.28
N GLN A 194 11.70 -2.40 0.70
CA GLN A 194 10.34 -1.85 0.77
C GLN A 194 9.33 -2.78 0.08
N LEU A 195 8.05 -2.63 0.44
CA LEU A 195 6.93 -3.28 -0.23
C LEU A 195 6.33 -2.35 -1.28
N GLY A 196 6.21 -2.83 -2.51
CA GLY A 196 5.64 -2.10 -3.62
C GLY A 196 4.34 -2.73 -4.15
N PRO A 197 3.73 -2.12 -5.18
CA PRO A 197 2.55 -2.66 -5.84
C PRO A 197 2.82 -3.99 -6.55
N GLU A 198 4.08 -4.37 -6.73
CA GLU A 198 4.50 -5.64 -7.30
C GLU A 198 4.20 -6.82 -6.35
N GLU A 199 4.32 -6.60 -5.04
CA GLU A 199 4.00 -7.64 -4.03
C GLU A 199 2.65 -7.42 -3.36
N LEU A 200 2.23 -6.17 -3.17
CA LEU A 200 1.07 -5.84 -2.34
C LEU A 200 0.23 -4.72 -2.95
N ASN A 201 -1.00 -5.04 -3.34
CA ASN A 201 -1.96 -4.06 -3.87
C ASN A 201 -2.72 -3.34 -2.75
N LEU A 202 -2.01 -2.51 -1.97
CA LEU A 202 -2.59 -1.57 -1.00
C LEU A 202 -2.22 -0.14 -1.38
N CYS A 203 -3.07 0.83 -1.03
CA CYS A 203 -2.84 2.25 -1.35
C CYS A 203 -1.48 2.76 -0.83
N GLY A 204 -1.08 2.34 0.38
CA GLY A 204 0.18 2.71 1.02
C GLY A 204 1.40 1.86 0.64
N ALA A 205 1.24 0.78 -0.12
CA ALA A 205 2.34 -0.05 -0.64
C ALA A 205 3.02 0.62 -1.84
N ARG A 206 3.64 1.79 -1.57
CA ARG A 206 4.37 2.59 -2.56
C ARG A 206 5.80 2.79 -2.10
N HIS A 207 6.72 2.69 -3.03
CA HIS A 207 8.13 2.96 -2.77
C HIS A 207 8.36 4.42 -2.35
N VAL A 208 9.07 4.59 -1.24
CA VAL A 208 9.53 5.87 -0.71
C VAL A 208 10.98 6.07 -1.16
N LEU A 209 11.20 7.05 -2.02
CA LEU A 209 12.46 7.30 -2.72
C LEU A 209 13.15 8.59 -2.26
N CYS A 210 12.39 9.54 -1.73
CA CYS A 210 12.85 10.85 -1.27
C CYS A 210 11.81 11.51 -0.37
N SER A 211 12.12 12.71 0.14
CA SER A 211 11.23 13.47 1.02
C SER A 211 9.85 13.71 0.40
N LYS A 212 9.79 14.00 -0.92
CA LYS A 212 8.52 14.21 -1.62
C LYS A 212 7.59 13.00 -1.51
N THR A 213 8.11 11.80 -1.71
CA THR A 213 7.30 10.56 -1.63
C THR A 213 6.94 10.19 -0.18
N ALA A 214 7.83 10.47 0.78
CA ALA A 214 7.54 10.25 2.20
C ALA A 214 6.46 11.20 2.72
N LEU A 215 6.58 12.50 2.39
CA LEU A 215 5.60 13.52 2.76
C LEU A 215 4.23 13.25 2.11
N ALA A 216 4.20 12.79 0.86
CA ALA A 216 2.96 12.39 0.20
C ALA A 216 2.30 11.18 0.88
N ALA A 217 3.10 10.26 1.44
CA ALA A 217 2.57 9.13 2.21
C ALA A 217 1.97 9.58 3.55
N PHE A 218 2.64 10.44 4.33
CA PHE A 218 2.06 11.01 5.55
C PHE A 218 0.75 11.77 5.28
N ASP A 219 0.76 12.59 4.23
CA ASP A 219 -0.39 13.37 3.81
C ASP A 219 -1.55 12.50 3.31
N ALA A 220 -1.27 11.33 2.71
CA ALA A 220 -2.30 10.35 2.38
C ALA A 220 -2.92 9.70 3.63
N ILE A 221 -2.11 9.37 4.64
CA ILE A 221 -2.56 8.80 5.92
C ILE A 221 -3.54 9.77 6.62
N VAL A 222 -3.12 11.04 6.77
CA VAL A 222 -3.95 12.07 7.43
C VAL A 222 -5.29 12.28 6.70
N ARG A 223 -5.26 12.35 5.36
CA ARG A 223 -6.50 12.54 4.58
C ARG A 223 -7.47 11.35 4.65
N GLN A 224 -6.95 10.14 4.77
CA GLN A 224 -7.80 8.94 4.88
C GLN A 224 -8.43 8.86 6.27
N GLY A 225 -7.66 9.10 7.35
CA GLY A 225 -8.17 9.13 8.72
C GLY A 225 -9.16 10.27 9.00
N GLU A 226 -8.62 11.50 9.06
CA GLU A 226 -9.36 12.67 9.54
C GLU A 226 -10.16 13.38 8.42
N GLY A 227 -9.76 13.19 7.16
CA GLY A 227 -10.20 14.02 6.05
C GLY A 227 -9.21 15.18 5.79
N ALA A 228 -9.26 15.77 4.59
CA ALA A 228 -8.46 16.96 4.30
C ALA A 228 -9.05 18.19 5.03
N PRO A 229 -8.34 19.35 5.09
CA PRO A 229 -8.93 20.64 5.50
C PRO A 229 -10.15 21.10 4.67
N SER A 230 -10.52 20.33 3.64
CA SER A 230 -11.79 20.37 2.95
C SER A 230 -12.45 18.99 3.10
N ASP A 231 -13.54 18.93 3.88
CA ASP A 231 -14.34 17.73 4.17
C ASP A 231 -14.33 16.71 3.04
N SER A 232 -13.68 15.56 3.25
CA SER A 232 -13.85 14.42 2.36
C SER A 232 -14.94 13.52 2.94
N GLU A 233 -16.05 13.38 2.22
CA GLU A 233 -17.18 12.48 2.55
C GLU A 233 -16.77 10.99 2.67
N ARG A 234 -15.48 10.66 2.59
CA ARG A 234 -14.94 9.29 2.57
C ARG A 234 -13.86 9.04 3.62
N SER A 235 -13.58 9.98 4.53
CA SER A 235 -12.61 9.74 5.61
C SER A 235 -13.11 8.71 6.62
N HIS A 236 -12.19 8.11 7.40
CA HIS A 236 -12.52 7.14 8.45
C HIS A 236 -13.50 7.76 9.45
N TYR A 237 -13.25 9.01 9.85
CA TYR A 237 -14.14 9.80 10.69
C TYR A 237 -15.59 9.82 10.18
N HIS A 238 -15.81 10.22 8.92
CA HIS A 238 -17.15 10.32 8.34
C HIS A 238 -17.82 8.95 8.23
N ARG A 239 -17.06 7.92 7.82
CA ARG A 239 -17.60 6.57 7.69
C ARG A 239 -18.07 6.00 9.03
N PHE A 240 -17.32 6.22 10.12
CA PHE A 240 -17.78 5.84 11.46
C PHE A 240 -18.96 6.70 11.94
N ALA A 241 -18.97 8.00 11.63
CA ALA A 241 -20.10 8.88 11.96
C ALA A 241 -21.40 8.50 11.23
N ASP A 242 -21.31 8.05 9.99
CA ASP A 242 -22.44 7.54 9.20
C ASP A 242 -23.02 6.26 9.83
N ILE A 243 -22.13 5.31 10.21
CA ILE A 243 -22.54 4.10 10.95
C ILE A 243 -23.25 4.49 12.26
N ARG A 244 -22.75 5.49 12.98
CA ARG A 244 -23.37 5.96 14.24
C ARG A 244 -24.77 6.51 14.00
N THR A 245 -24.95 7.27 12.93
CA THR A 245 -26.26 7.86 12.56
C THR A 245 -27.27 6.77 12.21
N GLU A 246 -26.86 5.79 11.40
CA GLU A 246 -27.71 4.66 11.04
C GLU A 246 -28.04 3.76 12.24
N LEU A 247 -27.05 3.48 13.10
CA LEU A 247 -27.24 2.71 14.33
C LEU A 247 -28.28 3.35 15.25
N ARG A 248 -28.21 4.66 15.46
CA ARG A 248 -29.20 5.39 16.28
C ARG A 248 -30.60 5.26 15.69
N THR A 249 -30.73 5.45 14.37
CA THR A 249 -32.00 5.32 13.66
C THR A 249 -32.63 3.93 13.82
N LEU A 250 -31.82 2.87 13.68
CA LEU A 250 -32.32 1.50 13.84
C LEU A 250 -32.72 1.18 15.28
N ARG A 251 -32.01 1.73 16.29
CA ARG A 251 -32.37 1.53 17.70
C ARG A 251 -33.57 2.33 18.15
N GLU A 252 -33.80 3.51 17.56
CA GLU A 252 -35.05 4.25 17.75
C GLU A 252 -36.25 3.46 17.21
N ALA A 253 -36.08 2.78 16.06
CA ALA A 253 -37.10 1.91 15.50
C ALA A 253 -37.27 0.60 16.29
N ASN A 254 -36.19 0.02 16.80
CA ASN A 254 -36.19 -1.20 17.59
C ASN A 254 -35.22 -1.12 18.78
N PRO A 255 -35.71 -0.78 19.99
CA PRO A 255 -34.86 -0.69 21.19
C PRO A 255 -34.20 -2.02 21.61
N ALA A 256 -34.74 -3.17 21.14
CA ALA A 256 -34.17 -4.49 21.40
C ALA A 256 -33.09 -4.91 20.37
N PHE A 257 -32.77 -4.04 19.40
CA PHE A 257 -31.74 -4.30 18.41
C PHE A 257 -30.35 -4.31 19.05
N HIS A 258 -29.67 -5.46 18.94
CA HIS A 258 -28.29 -5.67 19.38
C HIS A 258 -27.43 -6.09 18.19
N PRO A 259 -26.66 -5.18 17.56
CA PRO A 259 -25.94 -5.46 16.31
C PRO A 259 -24.76 -6.42 16.47
N ALA A 260 -24.31 -6.67 17.69
CA ALA A 260 -23.13 -7.48 17.98
C ALA A 260 -23.40 -8.55 19.04
N TRP A 261 -22.56 -9.58 19.03
CA TRP A 261 -22.41 -10.51 20.14
C TRP A 261 -21.67 -9.82 21.30
N PRO A 262 -21.96 -10.19 22.56
CA PRO A 262 -21.31 -9.61 23.74
C PRO A 262 -19.89 -10.16 23.92
N ALA A 263 -19.02 -9.99 22.91
CA ALA A 263 -17.64 -10.45 22.95
C ALA A 263 -16.85 -9.72 24.04
N ALA A 264 -15.94 -10.44 24.69
CA ALA A 264 -15.16 -9.97 25.82
C ALA A 264 -14.43 -8.64 25.59
N THR A 265 -14.29 -7.82 26.62
CA THR A 265 -13.30 -6.76 26.62
C THR A 265 -11.93 -7.35 27.01
N ASN A 266 -10.92 -7.14 26.17
CA ASN A 266 -9.56 -7.70 26.33
C ASN A 266 -9.54 -9.19 26.73
N PRO A 267 -9.98 -10.10 25.84
CA PRO A 267 -9.93 -11.54 26.10
C PRO A 267 -8.49 -12.02 26.30
N VAL A 268 -8.27 -12.94 27.24
CA VAL A 268 -6.95 -13.54 27.52
C VAL A 268 -7.03 -15.06 27.68
N LEU A 269 -6.04 -15.76 27.12
CA LEU A 269 -5.94 -17.23 27.19
C LEU A 269 -5.42 -17.76 28.53
N ARG A 270 -4.78 -16.90 29.33
CA ARG A 270 -4.23 -17.27 30.63
C ARG A 270 -4.83 -16.37 31.69
N ARG A 271 -5.09 -16.94 32.87
CA ARG A 271 -5.56 -16.18 34.02
C ARG A 271 -4.59 -15.02 34.30
N PRO A 272 -5.05 -13.76 34.16
CA PRO A 272 -4.15 -12.61 34.27
C PRO A 272 -3.78 -12.37 35.74
N PRO A 273 -2.53 -11.98 36.04
CA PRO A 273 -2.14 -11.57 37.39
C PRO A 273 -2.91 -10.35 37.91
N ARG A 274 -3.34 -9.47 36.99
CA ARG A 274 -4.20 -8.30 37.21
C ARG A 274 -5.48 -8.47 36.41
N PRO A 275 -6.60 -8.89 37.03
CA PRO A 275 -7.83 -9.22 36.34
C PRO A 275 -8.60 -7.99 35.84
N GLU A 276 -8.26 -6.80 36.31
CA GLU A 276 -8.97 -5.57 35.97
C GLU A 276 -8.95 -5.33 34.46
N GLY A 277 -10.14 -5.16 33.87
CA GLY A 277 -10.32 -4.88 32.45
C GLY A 277 -9.98 -6.02 31.50
N ARG A 278 -9.83 -7.26 31.98
CA ARG A 278 -9.50 -8.46 31.16
C ARG A 278 -10.47 -9.60 31.43
N VAL A 279 -10.86 -10.32 30.38
CA VAL A 279 -11.71 -11.52 30.50
C VAL A 279 -10.89 -12.77 30.22
N TRP A 280 -10.75 -13.64 31.22
CA TRP A 280 -10.10 -14.93 31.04
C TRP A 280 -11.04 -15.90 30.32
N LEU A 281 -10.56 -16.49 29.22
CA LEU A 281 -11.27 -17.51 28.47
C LEU A 281 -11.10 -18.86 29.15
N GLU A 282 -12.16 -19.32 29.81
CA GLU A 282 -12.21 -20.61 30.52
C GLU A 282 -12.87 -21.70 29.69
N ASN A 283 -13.71 -21.33 28.72
CA ASN A 283 -14.34 -22.29 27.82
C ASN A 283 -13.26 -22.94 26.91
N PRO A 284 -13.11 -24.28 26.91
CA PRO A 284 -12.05 -24.95 26.16
C PRO A 284 -12.12 -24.70 24.64
N ALA A 285 -13.32 -24.72 24.06
CA ALA A 285 -13.51 -24.49 22.63
C ALA A 285 -13.15 -23.04 22.23
N ALA A 286 -13.54 -22.07 23.06
CA ALA A 286 -13.17 -20.67 22.86
C ALA A 286 -11.66 -20.46 22.99
N ALA A 287 -11.04 -21.04 24.01
CA ALA A 287 -9.60 -20.94 24.24
C ALA A 287 -8.81 -21.57 23.07
N ALA A 288 -9.20 -22.75 22.59
CA ALA A 288 -8.56 -23.41 21.45
C ALA A 288 -8.72 -22.59 20.15
N THR A 289 -9.91 -22.05 19.89
CA THR A 289 -10.17 -21.18 18.73
C THR A 289 -9.27 -19.94 18.76
N VAL A 290 -9.18 -19.27 19.91
CA VAL A 290 -8.37 -18.06 20.08
C VAL A 290 -6.87 -18.36 20.06
N ASP A 291 -6.43 -19.54 20.52
CA ASP A 291 -5.03 -19.96 20.42
C ASP A 291 -4.58 -20.11 18.97
N ILE A 292 -5.36 -20.82 18.14
CA ILE A 292 -5.06 -20.98 16.70
C ILE A 292 -5.10 -19.63 15.99
N ALA A 293 -6.05 -18.75 16.33
CA ALA A 293 -6.10 -17.39 15.79
C ALA A 293 -4.84 -16.59 16.15
N ASN A 294 -4.44 -16.57 17.42
CA ASN A 294 -3.23 -15.88 17.88
C ASN A 294 -1.95 -16.44 17.25
N ALA A 295 -1.87 -17.76 17.11
CA ALA A 295 -0.74 -18.42 16.47
C ALA A 295 -0.65 -18.07 14.98
N SER A 296 -1.78 -17.98 14.28
CA SER A 296 -1.86 -17.55 12.88
C SER A 296 -1.43 -16.09 12.73
N TYR A 297 -1.92 -15.23 13.62
CA TYR A 297 -1.55 -13.82 13.69
C TYR A 297 -0.04 -13.63 13.98
N GLY A 298 0.52 -14.38 14.93
CA GLY A 298 1.95 -14.33 15.24
C GLY A 298 2.85 -14.75 14.07
N LEU A 299 2.47 -15.79 13.32
CA LEU A 299 3.19 -16.19 12.11
C LEU A 299 3.03 -15.16 10.99
N MET A 300 1.84 -14.58 10.82
CA MET A 300 1.58 -13.51 9.85
C MET A 300 2.52 -12.32 10.07
N LEU A 301 2.62 -11.82 11.31
CA LEU A 301 3.53 -10.73 11.64
C LEU A 301 4.98 -11.08 11.32
N ARG A 302 5.42 -12.30 11.65
CA ARG A 302 6.78 -12.75 11.34
C ARG A 302 7.06 -12.83 9.85
N LEU A 303 6.10 -13.26 9.04
CA LEU A 303 6.24 -13.28 7.58
C LEU A 303 6.29 -11.86 7.00
N LEU A 304 5.51 -10.92 7.52
CA LEU A 304 5.62 -9.51 7.15
C LEU A 304 7.01 -8.96 7.50
N ALA A 305 7.54 -9.28 8.68
CA ALA A 305 8.91 -8.94 9.05
C ALA A 305 9.93 -9.54 8.06
N GLN A 306 9.75 -10.82 7.69
CA GLN A 306 10.63 -11.53 6.77
C GLN A 306 10.66 -10.88 5.40
N ALA A 307 9.51 -10.39 4.90
CA ALA A 307 9.42 -9.75 3.60
C ALA A 307 10.30 -8.49 3.50
N TYR A 308 10.50 -7.76 4.59
CA TYR A 308 11.39 -6.60 4.65
C TYR A 308 12.88 -6.96 4.81
N LEU A 309 13.24 -8.24 4.92
CA LEU A 309 14.62 -8.72 4.77
C LEU A 309 14.93 -9.24 3.36
N LEU A 310 13.89 -9.47 2.54
CA LEU A 310 14.04 -9.96 1.18
C LEU A 310 14.15 -8.78 0.20
N THR A 311 15.24 -8.76 -0.56
CA THR A 311 15.51 -7.69 -1.53
C THR A 311 14.78 -7.92 -2.85
N GLY A 312 14.11 -6.88 -3.32
CA GLY A 312 13.52 -6.77 -4.65
C GLY A 312 12.23 -7.56 -4.79
N PRO A 313 11.49 -7.35 -5.89
CA PRO A 313 10.47 -8.30 -6.29
C PRO A 313 11.17 -9.63 -6.58
N SER A 314 10.82 -10.65 -5.80
CA SER A 314 11.33 -12.00 -5.97
C SER A 314 10.23 -12.98 -5.67
N ALA A 315 10.29 -14.17 -6.27
CA ALA A 315 9.30 -15.22 -6.04
C ALA A 315 9.15 -15.55 -4.55
N GLU A 316 10.25 -15.58 -3.80
CA GLU A 316 10.23 -15.82 -2.36
C GLU A 316 9.56 -14.67 -1.58
N LYS A 317 9.83 -13.41 -1.95
CA LYS A 317 9.18 -12.25 -1.31
C LYS A 317 7.69 -12.21 -1.58
N SER A 318 7.28 -12.38 -2.84
CA SER A 318 5.87 -12.45 -3.23
C SER A 318 5.15 -13.59 -2.52
N LEU A 319 5.76 -14.79 -2.47
CA LEU A 319 5.21 -15.92 -1.74
C LEU A 319 5.11 -15.66 -0.23
N THR A 320 6.12 -15.02 0.37
CA THR A 320 6.11 -14.66 1.79
C THR A 320 4.94 -13.73 2.13
N ILE A 321 4.70 -12.73 1.28
CA ILE A 321 3.55 -11.82 1.41
C ILE A 321 2.23 -12.56 1.20
N ASP A 322 2.14 -13.41 0.17
CA ASP A 322 0.94 -14.21 -0.10
C ASP A 322 0.57 -15.13 1.07
N LEU A 323 1.55 -15.72 1.74
CA LEU A 323 1.34 -16.54 2.93
C LEU A 323 0.85 -15.69 4.11
N ALA A 324 1.40 -14.48 4.31
CA ALA A 324 0.95 -13.56 5.35
C ALA A 324 -0.52 -13.12 5.10
N LEU A 325 -0.87 -12.71 3.88
CA LEU A 325 -2.25 -12.36 3.51
C LEU A 325 -3.19 -13.55 3.63
N GLY A 326 -2.70 -14.76 3.32
CA GLY A 326 -3.42 -16.00 3.55
C GLY A 326 -3.77 -16.23 5.02
N LEU A 327 -2.81 -16.05 5.93
CA LEU A 327 -3.02 -16.17 7.37
C LEU A 327 -4.02 -15.13 7.89
N MET A 328 -4.01 -13.91 7.36
CA MET A 328 -5.00 -12.89 7.67
C MET A 328 -6.43 -13.34 7.30
N ARG A 329 -6.59 -13.98 6.14
CA ARG A 329 -7.88 -14.54 5.69
C ARG A 329 -8.32 -15.74 6.54
N ALA A 330 -7.37 -16.56 7.02
CA ALA A 330 -7.63 -17.68 7.92
C ALA A 330 -7.98 -17.23 9.35
N PHE A 331 -7.40 -16.11 9.79
CA PHE A 331 -7.66 -15.51 11.11
C PHE A 331 -9.12 -15.05 11.24
N THR A 332 -9.67 -14.44 10.20
CA THR A 332 -11.02 -13.85 10.20
C THR A 332 -12.12 -14.81 10.68
N PRO A 333 -12.32 -16.00 10.07
CA PRO A 333 -13.37 -16.92 10.52
C PRO A 333 -13.13 -17.47 11.93
N LEU A 334 -11.87 -17.59 12.39
CA LEU A 334 -11.58 -17.98 13.77
C LEU A 334 -11.98 -16.89 14.77
N ALA A 335 -11.67 -15.63 14.46
CA ALA A 335 -12.02 -14.49 15.31
C ALA A 335 -13.54 -14.29 15.39
N GLU A 336 -14.24 -14.41 14.26
CA GLU A 336 -15.70 -14.38 14.22
C GLU A 336 -16.31 -15.57 14.98
N HIS A 337 -15.73 -16.76 14.87
CA HIS A 337 -16.20 -17.92 15.62
C HIS A 337 -16.01 -17.72 17.13
N ALA A 338 -14.87 -17.21 17.57
CA ALA A 338 -14.61 -16.91 18.97
C ALA A 338 -15.65 -15.93 19.56
N ALA A 339 -16.05 -14.91 18.81
CA ALA A 339 -17.09 -13.95 19.23
C ALA A 339 -18.49 -14.58 19.46
N ARG A 340 -18.68 -15.85 19.07
CA ARG A 340 -19.95 -16.60 19.20
C ARG A 340 -19.85 -17.74 20.22
N LEU A 341 -18.68 -17.98 20.81
CA LEU A 341 -18.48 -18.98 21.84
C LEU A 341 -18.55 -18.32 23.21
N PRO A 342 -19.11 -18.97 24.25
CA PRO A 342 -19.11 -18.41 25.60
C PRO A 342 -17.67 -18.26 26.12
N ALA A 343 -17.39 -17.19 26.85
CA ALA A 343 -16.07 -16.95 27.43
C ALA A 343 -15.74 -17.95 28.54
N GLY A 344 -16.70 -18.23 29.41
CA GLY A 344 -16.47 -19.09 30.58
C GLY A 344 -17.50 -18.88 31.69
N PRO A 345 -17.54 -19.77 32.69
CA PRO A 345 -18.47 -19.69 33.81
C PRO A 345 -18.27 -18.45 34.69
N SER A 346 -17.08 -17.83 34.74
CA SER A 346 -16.88 -16.60 35.51
C SER A 346 -17.50 -15.37 34.83
N ASN A 347 -17.82 -15.44 33.54
CA ASN A 347 -18.44 -14.37 32.76
C ASN A 347 -19.56 -14.95 31.87
N PRO A 348 -20.68 -15.41 32.46
CA PRO A 348 -21.69 -16.21 31.77
C PRO A 348 -22.43 -15.46 30.65
N GLU A 349 -22.52 -14.14 30.76
CA GLU A 349 -23.16 -13.25 29.77
C GLU A 349 -22.20 -12.79 28.66
N CYS A 350 -20.95 -13.25 28.71
CA CYS A 350 -19.88 -12.79 27.83
C CYS A 350 -19.49 -13.90 26.85
N ASN A 351 -19.37 -13.54 25.58
CA ASN A 351 -18.72 -14.37 24.58
C ASN A 351 -17.21 -14.13 24.62
N ALA A 352 -16.44 -15.05 24.05
CA ALA A 352 -15.02 -14.88 23.84
C ALA A 352 -14.75 -13.85 22.72
N GLY A 353 -13.50 -13.72 22.33
CA GLY A 353 -13.07 -12.90 21.20
C GLY A 353 -11.58 -13.12 20.96
N ALA A 354 -11.11 -12.76 19.77
CA ALA A 354 -9.69 -12.87 19.45
C ALA A 354 -8.86 -11.86 20.25
N SER A 355 -7.76 -12.29 20.86
CA SER A 355 -6.96 -11.39 21.71
C SER A 355 -5.83 -10.66 20.95
N PHE A 356 -5.59 -11.02 19.69
CA PHE A 356 -4.47 -10.52 18.88
C PHE A 356 -3.14 -10.53 19.65
N THR A 357 -2.88 -11.62 20.36
CA THR A 357 -1.69 -11.73 21.21
C THR A 357 -0.44 -11.71 20.33
N ALA A 358 0.33 -10.63 20.45
CA ALA A 358 1.66 -10.55 19.89
C ALA A 358 2.63 -11.38 20.75
N LEU A 359 3.50 -12.14 20.08
CA LEU A 359 4.62 -12.82 20.72
C LEU A 359 5.63 -11.79 21.24
N ARG A 360 6.46 -12.19 22.21
CA ARG A 360 7.54 -11.35 22.75
C ARG A 360 8.43 -10.77 21.64
N ASP A 361 8.63 -11.55 20.58
CA ASP A 361 9.32 -11.11 19.38
C ASP A 361 8.66 -11.69 18.13
N ALA A 362 8.35 -10.81 17.19
CA ALA A 362 7.86 -11.15 15.85
C ALA A 362 8.90 -10.83 14.77
N ALA A 363 10.16 -10.56 15.17
CA ALA A 363 11.25 -10.31 14.24
C ALA A 363 11.42 -11.46 13.25
N ALA A 364 11.84 -11.08 12.05
CA ALA A 364 12.22 -12.01 11.00
C ALA A 364 13.35 -12.92 11.45
N PHE A 365 13.40 -14.12 10.88
CA PHE A 365 14.57 -14.97 10.99
C PHE A 365 15.60 -14.57 9.94
N PRO A 366 16.90 -14.86 10.15
CA PRO A 366 17.89 -14.72 9.09
C PRO A 366 17.41 -15.43 7.80
N PRO A 367 17.45 -14.77 6.63
CA PRO A 367 17.02 -15.39 5.38
C PRO A 367 17.75 -16.69 5.09
N GLY A 368 17.05 -17.64 4.46
CA GLY A 368 17.61 -18.93 4.05
C GLY A 368 16.82 -20.15 4.54
N PRO A 369 17.41 -21.35 4.41
CA PRO A 369 16.74 -22.63 4.66
C PRO A 369 16.04 -22.75 6.02
N ALA A 370 16.63 -22.20 7.08
CA ALA A 370 16.08 -22.30 8.43
C ALA A 370 14.75 -21.52 8.58
N ALA A 371 14.67 -20.30 8.03
CA ALA A 371 13.45 -19.50 8.05
C ALA A 371 12.32 -20.16 7.24
N ARG A 372 12.67 -20.73 6.09
CA ARG A 372 11.75 -21.48 5.21
C ARG A 372 11.21 -22.74 5.91
N ARG A 373 12.11 -23.52 6.52
CA ARG A 373 11.76 -24.71 7.30
C ARG A 373 10.79 -24.39 8.43
N PHE A 374 11.11 -23.37 9.23
CA PHE A 374 10.22 -22.94 10.32
C PHE A 374 8.83 -22.57 9.81
N THR A 375 8.76 -21.85 8.68
CA THR A 375 7.48 -21.43 8.08
C THR A 375 6.62 -22.65 7.70
N ILE A 376 7.22 -23.65 7.03
CA ILE A 376 6.53 -24.89 6.66
C ILE A 376 6.06 -25.66 7.89
N GLU A 377 6.95 -25.87 8.87
CA GLU A 377 6.63 -26.59 10.10
C GLU A 377 5.50 -25.91 10.89
N ARG A 378 5.54 -24.58 10.98
CA ARG A 378 4.52 -23.82 11.71
C ARG A 378 3.17 -23.80 11.00
N LEU A 379 3.15 -23.70 9.68
CA LEU A 379 1.91 -23.85 8.90
C LEU A 379 1.32 -25.26 9.02
N GLY A 380 2.17 -26.29 9.06
CA GLY A 380 1.75 -27.67 9.35
C GLY A 380 1.02 -27.78 10.69
N GLN A 381 1.66 -27.30 11.77
CA GLN A 381 1.06 -27.30 13.11
C GLN A 381 -0.26 -26.54 13.19
N LEU A 382 -0.37 -25.40 12.49
CA LEU A 382 -1.61 -24.61 12.44
C LEU A 382 -2.73 -25.33 11.67
N ALA A 383 -2.40 -25.96 10.54
CA ALA A 383 -3.38 -26.70 9.74
C ALA A 383 -3.92 -27.92 10.50
N ASP A 384 -3.03 -28.68 11.15
CA ASP A 384 -3.41 -29.86 11.94
C ASP A 384 -4.31 -29.46 13.12
N ALA A 385 -3.92 -28.44 13.90
CA ALA A 385 -4.73 -27.95 15.02
C ALA A 385 -6.10 -27.40 14.59
N ALA A 386 -6.18 -26.71 13.45
CA ALA A 386 -7.44 -26.21 12.92
C ALA A 386 -8.36 -27.34 12.42
N ALA A 387 -7.80 -28.41 11.85
CA ALA A 387 -8.55 -29.59 11.45
C ALA A 387 -9.12 -30.33 12.65
N GLU A 388 -8.34 -30.50 13.72
CA GLU A 388 -8.78 -31.09 15.00
C GLU A 388 -9.92 -30.26 15.63
N LEU A 389 -9.74 -28.93 15.72
CA LEU A 389 -10.78 -28.03 16.21
C LEU A 389 -12.08 -28.15 15.41
N HIS A 390 -11.98 -28.22 14.07
CA HIS A 390 -13.16 -28.38 13.23
C HIS A 390 -13.84 -29.74 13.44
N ALA A 391 -13.05 -30.81 13.59
CA ALA A 391 -13.59 -32.15 13.84
C ALA A 391 -14.37 -32.21 15.18
N GLU A 392 -13.92 -31.50 16.21
CA GLU A 392 -14.64 -31.40 17.49
C GLU A 392 -15.88 -30.52 17.42
N LEU A 393 -15.78 -29.34 16.80
CA LEU A 393 -16.85 -28.33 16.86
C LEU A 393 -17.89 -28.44 15.74
N GLY A 394 -17.52 -29.00 14.58
CA GLY A 394 -18.41 -29.13 13.41
C GLY A 394 -18.87 -27.81 12.78
N ALA A 395 -18.38 -26.66 13.23
CA ALA A 395 -18.82 -25.34 12.77
C ALA A 395 -18.26 -24.97 11.38
N GLU A 396 -19.05 -24.27 10.54
CA GLU A 396 -18.61 -23.84 9.21
C GLU A 396 -17.38 -22.92 9.27
N ARG A 397 -17.35 -21.99 10.24
CA ARG A 397 -16.26 -21.03 10.40
C ARG A 397 -14.93 -21.71 10.75
N SER A 398 -14.93 -22.67 11.68
CA SER A 398 -13.73 -23.46 11.98
C SER A 398 -13.30 -24.31 10.79
N GLY A 399 -14.24 -24.88 10.05
CA GLY A 399 -13.95 -25.63 8.83
C GLY A 399 -13.38 -24.78 7.70
N ARG A 400 -13.85 -23.54 7.53
CA ARG A 400 -13.30 -22.58 6.57
C ARG A 400 -11.85 -22.23 6.91
N ALA A 401 -11.57 -21.95 8.19
CA ALA A 401 -10.22 -21.68 8.67
C ALA A 401 -9.27 -22.86 8.42
N ALA A 402 -9.71 -24.09 8.73
CA ALA A 402 -8.94 -25.31 8.52
C ALA A 402 -8.55 -25.50 7.04
N ARG A 403 -9.51 -25.33 6.11
CA ARG A 403 -9.24 -25.42 4.66
C ARG A 403 -8.25 -24.35 4.19
N GLN A 404 -8.37 -23.12 4.71
CA GLN A 404 -7.46 -22.03 4.35
C GLN A 404 -6.04 -22.31 4.85
N LEU A 405 -5.86 -22.74 6.11
CA LEU A 405 -4.55 -23.07 6.69
C LEU A 405 -3.90 -24.26 5.96
N GLN A 406 -4.68 -25.28 5.62
CA GLN A 406 -4.20 -26.40 4.82
C GLN A 406 -3.69 -25.96 3.44
N ALA A 407 -4.43 -25.09 2.75
CA ALA A 407 -3.99 -24.56 1.46
C ALA A 407 -2.68 -23.73 1.57
N LEU A 408 -2.46 -23.04 2.69
CA LEU A 408 -1.23 -22.29 2.94
C LEU A 408 -0.04 -23.20 3.21
N ARG A 409 -0.24 -24.26 4.01
CA ARG A 409 0.76 -25.31 4.23
C ARG A 409 1.25 -25.87 2.89
N GLU A 410 0.33 -26.33 2.06
CA GLU A 410 0.65 -26.92 0.75
C GLU A 410 1.37 -25.93 -0.19
N ARG A 411 0.99 -24.66 -0.13
CA ARG A 411 1.65 -23.61 -0.92
C ARG A 411 3.08 -23.36 -0.45
N ALA A 412 3.30 -23.31 0.87
CA ALA A 412 4.63 -23.14 1.44
C ALA A 412 5.54 -24.34 1.12
N GLU A 413 5.03 -25.57 1.26
CA GLU A 413 5.77 -26.81 0.92
C GLU A 413 6.20 -26.85 -0.55
N ARG A 414 5.36 -26.36 -1.48
CA ARG A 414 5.71 -26.29 -2.91
C ARG A 414 6.63 -25.12 -3.26
N GLY A 415 6.50 -23.99 -2.58
CA GLY A 415 7.10 -22.72 -2.99
C GLY A 415 8.38 -22.33 -2.26
N LEU A 416 8.64 -22.89 -1.07
CA LEU A 416 9.83 -22.57 -0.28
C LEU A 416 10.89 -23.68 -0.41
N ASP A 417 11.91 -23.43 -1.21
CA ASP A 417 13.02 -24.37 -1.41
C ASP A 417 13.96 -24.41 -0.18
N LEU A 418 13.99 -25.55 0.51
CA LEU A 418 14.83 -25.79 1.69
C LEU A 418 16.30 -26.01 1.35
N ASN A 419 16.64 -26.28 0.09
CA ASN A 419 18.01 -26.54 -0.35
C ASN A 419 18.65 -25.30 -0.99
N ALA A 420 17.86 -24.35 -1.48
CA ALA A 420 18.37 -23.10 -2.00
C ALA A 420 19.14 -22.33 -0.91
N PRO A 421 20.38 -21.85 -1.19
CA PRO A 421 21.10 -21.03 -0.22
C PRO A 421 20.31 -19.75 0.10
N ALA A 422 20.64 -19.11 1.23
CA ALA A 422 20.18 -17.76 1.48
C ALA A 422 20.63 -16.89 0.29
N ALA A 423 19.70 -16.14 -0.31
CA ALA A 423 20.07 -15.17 -1.34
C ALA A 423 21.15 -14.28 -0.74
N ALA A 424 22.33 -14.22 -1.36
CA ALA A 424 23.37 -13.32 -0.92
C ALA A 424 22.78 -11.90 -0.92
N PRO A 425 23.04 -11.06 0.10
CA PRO A 425 22.70 -9.66 -0.01
C PRO A 425 23.30 -9.17 -1.32
N ALA A 426 22.48 -8.54 -2.17
CA ALA A 426 23.01 -7.84 -3.33
C ALA A 426 24.17 -6.98 -2.83
N PRO A 427 25.40 -7.14 -3.35
CA PRO A 427 26.55 -6.49 -2.77
C PRO A 427 26.28 -4.99 -2.68
N THR A 428 26.52 -4.42 -1.50
CA THR A 428 26.64 -2.98 -1.31
C THR A 428 27.61 -2.48 -2.38
N PRO A 429 27.27 -1.43 -3.17
CA PRO A 429 28.23 -0.93 -4.14
C PRO A 429 29.46 -0.48 -3.37
N ALA A 430 30.58 -1.15 -3.62
CA ALA A 430 31.87 -0.64 -3.22
C ALA A 430 32.01 0.81 -3.68
N ALA A 431 32.67 1.62 -2.84
CA ALA A 431 33.07 2.98 -3.19
C ALA A 431 33.65 3.01 -4.61
N ALA A 432 33.22 4.00 -5.38
CA ALA A 432 33.31 4.04 -6.83
C ALA A 432 34.72 3.72 -7.36
N ALA A 433 34.80 2.65 -8.15
CA ALA A 433 35.79 2.61 -9.22
C ALA A 433 35.46 3.75 -10.20
N PRO A 434 36.48 4.46 -10.74
CA PRO A 434 36.28 5.51 -11.72
C PRO A 434 35.49 4.96 -12.92
N ALA A 435 34.62 5.80 -13.48
CA ALA A 435 33.83 5.44 -14.65
C ALA A 435 34.76 4.92 -15.75
N PRO A 436 34.46 3.76 -16.36
CA PRO A 436 35.24 3.26 -17.49
C PRO A 436 35.26 4.30 -18.62
N PRO A 437 36.29 4.26 -19.48
CA PRO A 437 36.41 5.19 -20.60
C PRO A 437 35.15 5.19 -21.46
N ALA A 438 34.76 6.38 -21.92
CA ALA A 438 33.51 6.56 -22.63
C ALA A 438 33.40 5.65 -23.87
N PRO A 439 32.32 4.86 -23.98
CA PRO A 439 32.12 3.99 -25.13
C PRO A 439 31.84 4.79 -26.41
N PRO A 440 32.12 4.20 -27.60
CA PRO A 440 31.78 4.82 -28.87
C PRO A 440 30.27 5.09 -28.94
N THR A 441 29.93 6.35 -29.22
CA THR A 441 28.56 6.83 -29.39
C THR A 441 28.36 7.18 -30.86
N GLU A 442 27.33 6.61 -31.48
CA GLU A 442 26.91 6.94 -32.84
C GLU A 442 25.49 7.52 -32.80
N VAL A 443 25.20 8.48 -33.68
CA VAL A 443 23.84 9.01 -33.83
C VAL A 443 23.29 8.53 -35.17
N VAL A 444 22.31 7.63 -35.12
CA VAL A 444 21.65 7.06 -36.31
C VAL A 444 20.21 7.56 -36.31
N ASP A 445 19.80 8.28 -37.35
CA ASP A 445 18.45 8.86 -37.49
C ASP A 445 17.98 9.70 -36.28
N GLY A 446 18.90 10.34 -35.57
CA GLY A 446 18.62 11.14 -34.36
C GLY A 446 18.41 10.33 -33.09
N ILE A 447 18.74 9.03 -33.12
CA ILE A 447 18.82 8.14 -31.95
C ILE A 447 20.30 8.01 -31.58
N GLU A 448 20.63 8.36 -30.34
CA GLU A 448 21.95 8.10 -29.79
C GLU A 448 22.07 6.60 -29.48
N VAL A 449 23.03 5.93 -30.11
CA VAL A 449 23.32 4.51 -29.96
C VAL A 449 24.68 4.36 -29.30
N VAL A 450 24.71 3.67 -28.17
CA VAL A 450 25.92 3.45 -27.38
C VAL A 450 26.15 1.96 -27.21
N GLN A 451 27.32 1.52 -27.65
CA GLN A 451 27.71 0.12 -27.61
C GLN A 451 28.23 -0.24 -26.22
N GLY A 452 27.51 -1.10 -25.50
CA GLY A 452 28.03 -1.79 -24.33
C GLY A 452 28.49 -3.21 -24.66
N GLU A 453 29.10 -3.88 -23.68
CA GLU A 453 29.58 -5.26 -23.78
C GLU A 453 28.43 -6.24 -23.97
N LYS A 454 27.39 -6.13 -23.13
CA LYS A 454 26.26 -7.08 -23.09
C LYS A 454 24.97 -6.57 -23.73
N LEU A 455 24.86 -5.26 -23.94
CA LEU A 455 23.74 -4.66 -24.65
C LEU A 455 24.20 -3.45 -25.46
N GLU A 456 23.45 -3.15 -26.51
CA GLU A 456 23.43 -1.85 -27.18
C GLU A 456 22.34 -1.00 -26.53
N LEU A 457 22.69 0.20 -26.06
CA LEU A 457 21.75 1.14 -25.44
C LEU A 457 21.38 2.24 -26.44
N ARG A 458 20.08 2.56 -26.53
CA ARG A 458 19.54 3.55 -27.45
C ARG A 458 18.77 4.64 -26.72
N PHE A 459 19.01 5.89 -27.08
CA PHE A 459 18.27 7.04 -26.58
C PHE A 459 17.69 7.89 -27.72
N GLU A 460 16.35 8.02 -27.72
CA GLU A 460 15.62 8.85 -28.68
C GLU A 460 15.13 10.13 -28.00
N ALA A 461 15.93 11.21 -28.12
CA ALA A 461 15.68 12.48 -27.42
C ALA A 461 14.28 13.05 -27.67
N LYS A 462 13.76 12.93 -28.90
CA LYS A 462 12.43 13.43 -29.28
C LYS A 462 11.29 12.79 -28.45
N ARG A 463 11.45 11.55 -27.99
CA ARG A 463 10.45 10.87 -27.15
C ARG A 463 10.64 11.13 -25.65
N CYS A 464 11.74 11.75 -25.23
CA CYS A 464 12.00 11.94 -23.81
C CYS A 464 11.03 12.96 -23.22
N ILE A 465 10.26 12.54 -22.21
CA ILE A 465 9.40 13.45 -21.43
C ILE A 465 10.06 13.94 -20.13
N HIS A 466 11.37 13.72 -20.00
CA HIS A 466 12.14 14.10 -18.81
C HIS A 466 11.52 13.57 -17.50
N ALA A 467 10.98 12.34 -17.54
CA ALA A 467 10.44 11.67 -16.35
C ALA A 467 11.52 11.29 -15.31
N ARG A 468 12.81 11.45 -15.68
CA ARG A 468 14.00 11.28 -14.84
C ARG A 468 14.25 9.88 -14.26
N PHE A 469 13.41 8.88 -14.51
CA PHE A 469 13.64 7.50 -14.06
C PHE A 469 15.02 6.93 -14.43
N CYS A 470 15.57 7.30 -15.59
CA CYS A 470 16.90 6.88 -16.02
C CYS A 470 18.00 7.50 -15.14
N VAL A 471 18.07 8.83 -15.06
CA VAL A 471 19.11 9.55 -14.29
C VAL A 471 19.00 9.34 -12.79
N THR A 472 17.81 9.08 -12.24
CA THR A 472 17.64 8.76 -10.81
C THR A 472 17.82 7.26 -10.53
N GLY A 473 17.50 6.40 -11.49
CA GLY A 473 17.54 4.95 -11.32
C GLY A 473 18.89 4.32 -11.64
N ALA A 474 19.67 4.93 -12.54
CA ALA A 474 21.02 4.52 -12.90
C ALA A 474 21.92 5.76 -13.17
N PRO A 475 22.24 6.56 -12.14
CA PRO A 475 23.00 7.81 -12.28
C PRO A 475 24.44 7.63 -12.76
N LYS A 476 24.97 6.38 -12.77
CA LYS A 476 26.27 6.04 -13.35
C LYS A 476 26.20 5.70 -14.84
N VAL A 477 25.03 5.25 -15.31
CA VAL A 477 24.78 4.95 -16.72
C VAL A 477 24.29 6.20 -17.44
N PHE A 478 23.40 6.98 -16.81
CA PHE A 478 22.80 8.20 -17.37
C PHE A 478 23.29 9.42 -16.59
N LEU A 479 24.41 10.00 -17.03
CA LEU A 479 25.01 11.17 -16.39
C LEU A 479 24.18 12.41 -16.72
N ALA A 480 23.57 13.02 -15.71
CA ALA A 480 22.84 14.28 -15.90
C ALA A 480 23.81 15.48 -15.92
N ASN A 481 23.56 16.47 -16.78
CA ASN A 481 24.24 17.77 -16.80
C ASN A 481 25.76 17.72 -17.04
N VAL A 482 26.26 16.72 -17.76
CA VAL A 482 27.68 16.62 -18.12
C VAL A 482 27.94 17.18 -19.52
N GLN A 483 29.15 17.65 -19.76
CA GLN A 483 29.66 17.92 -21.10
C GLN A 483 30.38 16.68 -21.61
N GLY A 484 29.97 16.16 -22.77
CA GLY A 484 30.53 14.94 -23.36
C GLY A 484 29.66 13.69 -23.15
N PRO A 485 30.24 12.48 -23.24
CA PRO A 485 29.51 11.22 -23.18
C PRO A 485 28.74 11.05 -21.87
N TRP A 486 27.43 10.88 -21.98
CA TRP A 486 26.53 10.82 -20.84
C TRP A 486 25.87 9.44 -20.65
N LEU A 487 26.04 8.54 -21.61
CA LEU A 487 25.54 7.16 -21.60
C LEU A 487 26.69 6.17 -21.42
N HIS A 488 26.60 5.35 -20.37
CA HIS A 488 27.65 4.38 -19.98
C HIS A 488 27.01 3.02 -19.66
N PRO A 489 26.58 2.24 -20.67
CA PRO A 489 25.81 1.00 -20.48
C PRO A 489 26.49 -0.04 -19.58
N ASP A 490 27.82 -0.10 -19.59
CA ASP A 490 28.58 -1.08 -18.79
C ASP A 490 28.87 -0.62 -17.35
N ALA A 491 28.42 0.58 -16.97
CA ALA A 491 28.56 1.09 -15.60
C ALA A 491 27.61 0.43 -14.58
N MET A 492 26.81 -0.55 -15.01
CA MET A 492 25.82 -1.28 -14.22
C MET A 492 25.61 -2.69 -14.79
N PRO A 493 25.26 -3.70 -13.98
CA PRO A 493 24.86 -5.00 -14.49
C PRO A 493 23.71 -4.90 -15.50
N VAL A 494 23.83 -5.64 -16.60
CA VAL A 494 22.94 -5.57 -17.78
C VAL A 494 21.46 -5.76 -17.44
N GLU A 495 21.12 -6.68 -16.51
CA GLU A 495 19.74 -6.90 -16.07
C GLU A 495 19.16 -5.67 -15.39
N ARG A 496 19.95 -5.02 -14.55
CA ARG A 496 19.51 -3.81 -13.85
C ARG A 496 19.34 -2.63 -14.80
N LEU A 497 20.18 -2.55 -15.84
CA LEU A 497 20.02 -1.55 -16.89
C LEU A 497 18.75 -1.81 -17.73
N ALA A 498 18.43 -3.07 -18.04
CA ALA A 498 17.20 -3.44 -18.72
C ALA A 498 15.95 -3.01 -17.92
N ASP A 499 15.92 -3.24 -16.60
CA ASP A 499 14.82 -2.77 -15.74
C ASP A 499 14.65 -1.23 -15.79
N ILE A 500 15.77 -0.50 -15.75
CA ILE A 500 15.75 0.97 -15.82
C ILE A 500 15.26 1.45 -17.19
N ALA A 501 15.62 0.74 -18.25
CA ALA A 501 15.08 1.01 -19.58
C ALA A 501 13.56 0.81 -19.57
N HIS A 502 13.05 -0.32 -19.05
CA HIS A 502 11.60 -0.61 -18.98
C HIS A 502 10.82 0.45 -18.20
N ALA A 503 11.42 1.04 -17.17
CA ALA A 503 10.82 2.11 -16.37
C ALA A 503 10.67 3.44 -17.13
N CYS A 504 11.31 3.62 -18.30
CA CYS A 504 11.15 4.82 -19.14
C CYS A 504 9.73 4.87 -19.74
N PRO A 505 8.83 5.75 -19.30
CA PRO A 505 7.42 5.70 -19.70
C PRO A 505 7.18 5.99 -21.19
N SER A 506 8.04 6.79 -21.81
CA SER A 506 7.90 7.18 -23.22
C SER A 506 8.58 6.21 -24.19
N GLY A 507 9.34 5.25 -23.67
CA GLY A 507 10.17 4.35 -24.48
C GLY A 507 11.32 5.06 -25.17
N ALA A 508 11.71 6.25 -24.69
CA ALA A 508 12.88 6.97 -25.20
C ALA A 508 14.20 6.22 -24.93
N ILE A 509 14.22 5.36 -23.91
CA ILE A 509 15.32 4.44 -23.64
C ILE A 509 14.93 3.05 -24.12
N GLN A 510 15.75 2.47 -24.99
CA GLN A 510 15.59 1.13 -25.55
C GLN A 510 16.94 0.41 -25.52
N TYR A 511 16.93 -0.91 -25.65
CA TYR A 511 18.17 -1.68 -25.75
C TYR A 511 18.01 -2.87 -26.70
N THR A 512 19.14 -3.36 -27.18
CA THR A 512 19.27 -4.67 -27.84
C THR A 512 20.31 -5.51 -27.12
N ARG A 513 19.96 -6.73 -26.70
CA ARG A 513 20.86 -7.66 -26.00
C ARG A 513 21.89 -8.24 -26.97
N LYS A 514 23.11 -8.43 -26.47
CA LYS A 514 24.22 -9.05 -27.19
C LYS A 514 24.70 -10.36 -26.58
N ASP A 515 24.18 -10.70 -25.40
CA ASP A 515 24.60 -11.85 -24.61
C ASP A 515 23.70 -13.07 -24.78
N GLY A 516 22.78 -13.04 -25.75
CA GLY A 516 21.88 -14.16 -26.08
C GLY A 516 20.56 -14.16 -25.31
N GLU A 517 20.39 -13.27 -24.33
CA GLU A 517 19.10 -13.03 -23.66
C GLU A 517 18.13 -12.27 -24.56
N PRO A 518 16.80 -12.39 -24.36
CA PRO A 518 15.82 -11.73 -25.20
C PRO A 518 15.77 -10.21 -24.99
N ASP A 519 15.45 -9.49 -26.06
CA ASP A 519 15.09 -8.07 -26.01
C ASP A 519 13.79 -7.83 -25.24
N GLU A 520 13.48 -6.55 -25.00
CA GLU A 520 12.24 -6.17 -24.36
C GLU A 520 11.00 -6.68 -25.14
N ALA A 521 10.20 -7.51 -24.48
CA ALA A 521 8.94 -8.01 -25.01
C ALA A 521 7.76 -7.07 -24.68
N PRO A 522 6.74 -7.00 -25.56
CA PRO A 522 5.47 -6.36 -25.23
C PRO A 522 4.82 -6.98 -23.97
N PRO A 523 4.07 -6.19 -23.19
CA PRO A 523 3.32 -6.73 -22.06
C PRO A 523 2.26 -7.75 -22.53
N PRO A 524 1.85 -8.70 -21.67
CA PRO A 524 0.81 -9.69 -22.00
C PRO A 524 -0.60 -9.08 -22.12
N VAL A 525 -0.75 -7.79 -21.81
CA VAL A 525 -1.98 -7.02 -21.97
C VAL A 525 -1.63 -5.65 -22.54
N ASN A 526 -2.35 -5.25 -23.58
CA ASN A 526 -2.26 -3.92 -24.16
C ASN A 526 -2.98 -2.90 -23.27
N LEU A 527 -2.26 -1.88 -22.80
CA LEU A 527 -2.73 -0.91 -21.82
C LEU A 527 -2.63 0.51 -22.34
N LEU A 528 -3.66 1.32 -22.08
CA LEU A 528 -3.64 2.77 -22.27
C LEU A 528 -4.04 3.46 -20.97
N SER A 529 -3.10 4.11 -20.30
CA SER A 529 -3.35 4.88 -19.08
C SER A 529 -3.54 6.36 -19.38
N VAL A 530 -4.61 6.95 -18.83
CA VAL A 530 -4.88 8.38 -18.91
C VAL A 530 -4.25 9.08 -17.71
N ARG A 531 -3.17 9.84 -17.91
CA ARG A 531 -2.49 10.55 -16.80
C ARG A 531 -3.21 11.85 -16.46
N GLU A 532 -3.44 12.10 -15.17
CA GLU A 532 -3.95 13.37 -14.65
C GLU A 532 -3.13 14.54 -15.19
N ALA A 533 -3.82 15.57 -15.73
CA ALA A 533 -3.20 16.74 -16.36
C ALA A 533 -2.12 16.43 -17.43
N GLY A 534 -2.02 15.19 -17.92
CA GLY A 534 -0.86 14.71 -18.65
C GLY A 534 -1.19 13.90 -19.91
N PRO A 535 -0.18 13.25 -20.50
CA PRO A 535 -0.33 12.49 -21.75
C PRO A 535 -1.06 11.16 -21.56
N TYR A 536 -1.41 10.52 -22.68
CA TYR A 536 -1.72 9.09 -22.68
C TYR A 536 -0.41 8.30 -22.59
N ALA A 537 -0.35 7.30 -21.71
CA ALA A 537 0.75 6.34 -21.68
C ALA A 537 0.25 5.00 -22.21
N ILE A 538 0.79 4.55 -23.34
CA ILE A 538 0.37 3.31 -24.01
C ILE A 538 1.47 2.26 -23.93
N ARG A 539 1.11 1.01 -23.65
CA ARG A 539 2.02 -0.16 -23.57
C ARG A 539 1.42 -1.31 -24.38
N GLY A 540 2.24 -1.97 -25.20
CA GLY A 540 1.83 -3.01 -26.15
C GLY A 540 2.81 -3.11 -27.31
N ALA A 541 2.55 -3.94 -28.31
CA ALA A 541 3.38 -3.98 -29.52
C ALA A 541 3.01 -2.80 -30.45
N LEU A 542 3.63 -1.64 -30.28
CA LEU A 542 3.18 -0.39 -30.90
C LEU A 542 3.69 -0.22 -32.33
N ARG A 543 2.80 0.25 -33.20
CA ARG A 543 3.12 0.72 -34.55
C ARG A 543 2.59 2.12 -34.76
N LEU A 544 3.41 3.03 -35.29
CA LEU A 544 3.01 4.38 -35.65
C LEU A 544 3.02 4.51 -37.18
N ARG A 545 1.86 4.79 -37.79
CA ARG A 545 1.72 4.83 -39.26
C ARG A 545 2.30 3.57 -39.94
N GLY A 546 2.02 2.41 -39.36
CA GLY A 546 2.51 1.10 -39.83
C GLY A 546 3.96 0.76 -39.50
N LYS A 547 4.76 1.70 -38.97
CA LYS A 547 6.17 1.45 -38.59
C LYS A 547 6.28 1.01 -37.12
N PRO A 548 7.10 0.00 -36.77
CA PRO A 548 7.34 -0.37 -35.38
C PRO A 548 7.83 0.81 -34.54
N LEU A 549 7.25 0.99 -33.34
CA LEU A 549 7.60 2.06 -32.39
C LEU A 549 8.21 1.53 -31.08
N GLY A 550 8.06 0.22 -30.81
CA GLY A 550 8.52 -0.45 -29.60
C GLY A 550 7.37 -0.85 -28.67
N THR A 551 7.66 -1.03 -27.39
CA THR A 551 6.70 -1.60 -26.42
C THR A 551 5.89 -0.57 -25.63
N ARG A 552 6.28 0.72 -25.68
CA ARG A 552 5.62 1.81 -24.95
C ARG A 552 5.85 3.19 -25.56
N ALA A 553 4.90 4.10 -25.36
CA ALA A 553 4.99 5.50 -25.79
C ALA A 553 4.11 6.42 -24.94
N THR A 554 4.44 7.71 -24.93
CA THR A 554 3.59 8.76 -24.36
C THR A 554 3.07 9.69 -25.44
N LEU A 555 1.75 9.78 -25.59
CA LEU A 555 1.07 10.53 -26.66
C LEU A 555 0.42 11.81 -26.13
N CYS A 556 0.52 12.89 -26.90
CA CYS A 556 -0.01 14.20 -26.53
C CYS A 556 -1.54 14.16 -26.36
N ARG A 557 -2.02 14.65 -25.22
CA ARG A 557 -3.44 14.82 -24.90
C ARG A 557 -3.87 16.29 -24.83
N CYS A 558 -2.92 17.20 -24.64
CA CYS A 558 -3.17 18.61 -24.36
C CYS A 558 -3.26 19.51 -25.60
N GLY A 559 -2.81 19.03 -26.76
CA GLY A 559 -2.76 19.81 -28.01
C GLY A 559 -1.58 20.78 -28.12
N ALA A 560 -0.81 21.04 -27.06
CA ALA A 560 0.28 22.02 -27.09
C ALA A 560 1.66 21.45 -27.47
N SER A 561 1.82 20.13 -27.54
CA SER A 561 3.14 19.54 -27.81
C SER A 561 3.72 19.99 -29.15
N LYS A 562 5.02 20.30 -29.18
CA LYS A 562 5.76 20.63 -30.41
C LYS A 562 6.27 19.38 -31.13
N ASN A 563 6.15 18.20 -30.52
CA ASN A 563 6.58 16.92 -31.08
C ASN A 563 5.41 15.93 -31.27
N LYS A 564 4.25 16.42 -31.70
CA LYS A 564 3.07 15.57 -31.92
C LYS A 564 3.38 14.45 -32.93
N PRO A 565 2.85 13.22 -32.72
CA PRO A 565 1.84 12.83 -31.74
C PRO A 565 2.38 12.58 -30.32
N PHE A 566 3.69 12.67 -30.10
CA PHE A 566 4.29 12.43 -28.80
C PHE A 566 4.06 13.58 -27.84
N CYS A 567 4.16 13.28 -26.55
CA CYS A 567 4.27 14.30 -25.52
C CYS A 567 5.73 14.76 -25.40
N ASP A 568 5.95 16.06 -25.23
CA ASP A 568 7.24 16.71 -24.98
C ASP A 568 7.24 17.51 -23.66
N GLY A 569 6.18 17.37 -22.85
CA GLY A 569 6.04 18.09 -21.59
C GLY A 569 5.32 19.44 -21.67
N SER A 570 4.99 19.99 -22.85
CA SER A 570 4.34 21.31 -22.97
C SER A 570 3.00 21.45 -22.25
N HIS A 571 2.38 20.35 -21.80
CA HIS A 571 1.19 20.37 -20.95
C HIS A 571 1.46 21.02 -19.58
N HIS A 572 2.70 21.02 -19.09
CA HIS A 572 3.10 21.76 -17.89
C HIS A 572 3.07 23.26 -18.15
N ASP A 573 3.66 23.70 -19.27
CA ASP A 573 3.79 25.12 -19.63
C ASP A 573 2.42 25.78 -19.83
N ILE A 574 1.45 25.04 -20.36
CA ILE A 574 0.09 25.54 -20.60
C ILE A 574 -0.89 25.22 -19.46
N HIS A 575 -0.40 24.67 -18.33
CA HIS A 575 -1.22 24.26 -17.19
C HIS A 575 -2.46 23.42 -17.60
N PHE A 576 -2.23 22.41 -18.44
CA PHE A 576 -3.32 21.62 -19.00
C PHE A 576 -4.15 20.94 -17.90
N ALA A 577 -5.42 21.35 -17.76
CA ALA A 577 -6.35 20.79 -16.80
C ALA A 577 -7.27 19.76 -17.47
N ALA A 578 -7.05 18.48 -17.18
CA ALA A 578 -7.96 17.42 -17.58
C ALA A 578 -7.77 16.18 -16.69
N THR A 579 -8.88 15.67 -16.17
CA THR A 579 -8.87 14.50 -15.29
C THR A 579 -8.21 13.28 -15.96
N GLY A 580 -7.47 12.53 -15.15
CA GLY A 580 -7.00 11.18 -15.39
C GLY A 580 -8.01 10.12 -14.95
N GLU A 581 -9.17 10.51 -14.44
CA GLU A 581 -10.20 9.61 -13.88
C GLU A 581 -11.51 9.61 -14.70
N PRO A 582 -11.52 9.12 -15.95
CA PRO A 582 -12.78 8.97 -16.70
C PRO A 582 -13.72 7.94 -16.05
N GLU A 583 -15.02 8.14 -16.19
CA GLU A 583 -16.04 7.22 -15.67
C GLU A 583 -15.95 5.82 -16.32
N THR A 584 -16.16 4.77 -15.53
CA THR A 584 -16.21 3.39 -16.05
C THR A 584 -17.40 3.22 -16.99
N GLY A 585 -17.17 2.63 -18.16
CA GLY A 585 -18.22 2.42 -19.16
C GLY A 585 -18.72 3.70 -19.83
N MET A 586 -17.98 4.81 -19.71
CA MET A 586 -18.35 6.08 -20.35
C MET A 586 -18.64 5.91 -21.85
N LEU A 587 -19.58 6.69 -22.37
CA LEU A 587 -20.07 6.59 -23.76
C LEU A 587 -20.67 5.22 -24.11
N GLY A 588 -21.06 4.41 -23.12
CA GLY A 588 -21.58 3.05 -23.33
C GLY A 588 -20.53 2.06 -23.83
N LEU A 589 -19.24 2.34 -23.60
CA LEU A 589 -18.15 1.47 -24.02
C LEU A 589 -18.07 0.21 -23.15
N SER A 590 -17.77 -0.93 -23.77
CA SER A 590 -17.76 -2.22 -23.10
C SER A 590 -16.69 -2.29 -21.99
N ILE A 591 -17.05 -2.98 -20.92
CA ILE A 591 -16.19 -3.36 -19.80
C ILE A 591 -16.00 -4.88 -19.71
N ASP A 592 -16.50 -5.61 -20.71
CA ASP A 592 -16.43 -7.07 -20.77
C ASP A 592 -15.00 -7.51 -21.06
N MET A 593 -14.63 -8.71 -20.63
CA MET A 593 -13.29 -9.23 -20.87
C MET A 593 -13.20 -9.79 -22.30
N PRO A 594 -12.29 -9.26 -23.16
CA PRO A 594 -12.09 -9.83 -24.49
C PRO A 594 -11.32 -11.16 -24.39
N ALA A 595 -11.55 -12.05 -25.35
CA ALA A 595 -10.85 -13.34 -25.42
C ALA A 595 -9.35 -13.20 -25.70
N VAL A 596 -8.95 -12.13 -26.38
CA VAL A 596 -7.56 -11.77 -26.70
C VAL A 596 -7.28 -10.40 -26.10
N ARG A 597 -6.12 -10.24 -25.45
CA ARG A 597 -5.77 -9.03 -24.66
C ARG A 597 -4.44 -8.40 -25.08
N ASP A 598 -3.71 -9.08 -25.94
CA ASP A 598 -2.41 -8.71 -26.49
C ASP A 598 -2.51 -8.45 -28.01
N GLY A 599 -1.36 -8.38 -28.67
CA GLY A 599 -1.26 -8.12 -30.11
C GLY A 599 -0.79 -6.70 -30.45
N ALA A 600 -0.69 -6.41 -31.75
CA ALA A 600 -0.22 -5.12 -32.23
C ALA A 600 -1.24 -4.00 -31.98
N ILE A 601 -0.73 -2.81 -31.64
CA ILE A 601 -1.51 -1.58 -31.54
C ILE A 601 -1.05 -0.61 -32.63
N ASP A 602 -1.92 -0.35 -33.60
CA ASP A 602 -1.69 0.65 -34.65
C ASP A 602 -2.18 2.02 -34.19
N ILE A 603 -1.26 2.99 -34.19
CA ILE A 603 -1.51 4.39 -33.86
C ILE A 603 -1.42 5.20 -35.16
N GLU A 604 -2.50 5.88 -35.52
CA GLU A 604 -2.61 6.73 -36.69
C GLU A 604 -3.11 8.12 -36.29
N PRO A 605 -2.21 9.11 -36.21
CA PRO A 605 -2.61 10.50 -36.02
C PRO A 605 -3.33 11.02 -37.27
N GLU A 606 -4.61 11.38 -37.15
CA GLU A 606 -5.37 12.00 -38.23
C GLU A 606 -4.89 13.46 -38.46
N PRO A 607 -4.83 13.99 -39.69
CA PRO A 607 -4.45 15.38 -39.94
C PRO A 607 -5.32 16.36 -39.15
N ASN A 608 -4.71 17.24 -38.35
CA ASN A 608 -5.41 18.20 -37.46
C ASN A 608 -6.54 17.58 -36.60
N GLY A 609 -6.45 16.27 -36.35
CA GLY A 609 -7.54 15.48 -35.76
C GLY A 609 -7.12 14.64 -34.55
N PRO A 610 -7.95 13.65 -34.15
CA PRO A 610 -7.65 12.73 -33.05
C PRO A 610 -6.50 11.76 -33.37
N LEU A 611 -6.11 11.01 -32.34
CA LEU A 611 -5.27 9.82 -32.50
C LEU A 611 -6.19 8.61 -32.69
N GLN A 612 -6.16 8.00 -33.88
CA GLN A 612 -6.83 6.73 -34.10
C GLN A 612 -5.94 5.61 -33.56
N VAL A 613 -6.49 4.79 -32.67
CA VAL A 613 -5.83 3.62 -32.09
C VAL A 613 -6.62 2.40 -32.51
N ARG A 614 -5.96 1.39 -33.09
CA ARG A 614 -6.56 0.11 -33.50
C ARG A 614 -5.77 -1.05 -32.91
N GLY A 615 -6.48 -2.08 -32.46
CA GLY A 615 -5.95 -3.17 -31.64
C GLY A 615 -6.68 -3.23 -30.31
N ILE A 616 -6.76 -4.42 -29.70
CA ILE A 616 -7.39 -4.56 -28.38
C ILE A 616 -6.57 -3.78 -27.36
N VAL A 617 -7.21 -2.89 -26.61
CA VAL A 617 -6.58 -2.10 -25.56
C VAL A 617 -7.52 -1.93 -24.38
N GLU A 618 -6.96 -2.06 -23.17
CA GLU A 618 -7.64 -1.71 -21.93
C GLU A 618 -7.29 -0.27 -21.55
N VAL A 619 -8.31 0.58 -21.53
CA VAL A 619 -8.17 1.97 -21.09
C VAL A 619 -8.25 2.00 -19.57
N LEU A 620 -7.21 2.52 -18.94
CA LEU A 620 -7.09 2.70 -17.51
C LEU A 620 -7.11 4.18 -17.17
N SER A 621 -7.70 4.49 -16.01
CA SER A 621 -7.55 5.77 -15.35
C SER A 621 -6.12 5.99 -14.83
N GLY A 622 -5.84 7.17 -14.29
CA GLY A 622 -4.58 7.55 -13.69
C GLY A 622 -4.22 6.71 -12.46
N THR A 623 -5.23 6.28 -11.70
CA THR A 623 -5.09 5.37 -10.55
C THR A 623 -4.99 3.89 -10.94
N GLY A 624 -5.19 3.55 -12.21
CA GLY A 624 -5.15 2.17 -12.71
C GLY A 624 -6.51 1.45 -12.71
N ARG A 625 -7.59 2.10 -12.26
CA ARG A 625 -8.96 1.57 -12.42
C ARG A 625 -9.28 1.43 -13.91
N MET A 626 -9.84 0.27 -14.28
CA MET A 626 -10.29 -0.02 -15.65
C MET A 626 -11.49 0.87 -16.02
N VAL A 627 -11.38 1.57 -17.15
CA VAL A 627 -12.39 2.49 -17.70
C VAL A 627 -13.25 1.76 -18.74
N CYS A 628 -12.62 1.19 -19.76
CA CYS A 628 -13.28 0.39 -20.80
C CYS A 628 -12.28 -0.49 -21.54
N ARG A 629 -12.78 -1.43 -22.33
CA ARG A 629 -12.00 -2.29 -23.23
C ARG A 629 -12.51 -2.14 -24.65
N VAL A 630 -11.61 -1.77 -25.57
CA VAL A 630 -11.98 -1.42 -26.94
C VAL A 630 -11.00 -2.03 -27.93
N SER A 631 -11.49 -2.38 -29.12
CA SER A 631 -10.68 -2.82 -30.26
C SER A 631 -10.22 -1.66 -31.16
N GLN A 632 -10.85 -0.51 -30.99
CA GLN A 632 -10.51 0.74 -31.66
C GLN A 632 -10.98 1.94 -30.84
N ALA A 633 -10.22 3.03 -30.89
CA ALA A 633 -10.57 4.29 -30.23
C ALA A 633 -10.07 5.49 -31.04
N ARG A 634 -10.80 6.61 -30.94
CA ARG A 634 -10.31 7.93 -31.36
C ARG A 634 -10.06 8.79 -30.12
N LEU A 635 -8.79 8.98 -29.78
CA LEU A 635 -8.38 9.71 -28.59
C LEU A 635 -8.26 11.20 -28.88
N CYS A 636 -8.68 12.02 -27.92
CA CYS A 636 -8.57 13.48 -27.99
C CYS A 636 -7.10 13.90 -27.98
N ARG A 637 -6.63 14.48 -29.09
CA ARG A 637 -5.28 15.05 -29.19
C ARG A 637 -5.23 16.55 -28.93
N CYS A 638 -6.35 17.26 -29.09
CA CYS A 638 -6.40 18.73 -29.07
C CYS A 638 -6.57 19.36 -27.68
N GLY A 639 -6.73 18.56 -26.62
CA GLY A 639 -7.05 19.06 -25.27
C GLY A 639 -8.47 19.63 -25.10
N GLY A 640 -9.27 19.75 -26.16
CA GLY A 640 -10.56 20.44 -26.14
C GLY A 640 -11.81 19.57 -25.92
N SER A 641 -11.72 18.24 -26.04
CA SER A 641 -12.91 17.36 -26.02
C SER A 641 -13.69 17.43 -24.71
N GLY A 642 -15.02 17.47 -24.74
CA GLY A 642 -15.87 17.33 -23.55
C GLY A 642 -15.93 15.88 -23.03
N THR A 643 -15.61 14.89 -23.87
CA THR A 643 -15.70 13.45 -23.56
C THR A 643 -14.33 12.79 -23.47
N LYS A 644 -13.31 13.54 -22.99
CA LYS A 644 -11.96 13.00 -22.77
C LYS A 644 -12.04 11.69 -21.95
N PRO A 645 -11.29 10.65 -22.33
CA PRO A 645 -10.14 10.65 -23.22
C PRO A 645 -10.48 10.58 -24.71
N PHE A 646 -11.75 10.47 -25.08
CA PHE A 646 -12.18 10.29 -26.46
C PHE A 646 -12.42 11.64 -27.17
N CYS A 647 -12.43 11.60 -28.50
CA CYS A 647 -12.68 12.77 -29.34
C CYS A 647 -14.19 12.96 -29.61
N ASP A 648 -14.67 14.19 -29.45
CA ASP A 648 -16.05 14.63 -29.73
C ASP A 648 -16.13 15.62 -30.92
N GLY A 649 -15.08 15.71 -31.72
CA GLY A 649 -14.96 16.67 -32.83
C GLY A 649 -14.53 18.08 -32.41
N SER A 650 -14.24 18.36 -31.13
CA SER A 650 -13.81 19.70 -30.68
C SER A 650 -12.57 20.25 -31.39
N HIS A 651 -11.71 19.38 -31.92
CA HIS A 651 -10.51 19.78 -32.69
C HIS A 651 -10.83 20.66 -33.91
N ALA A 652 -11.97 20.42 -34.58
CA ALA A 652 -12.40 21.23 -35.72
C ALA A 652 -12.90 22.62 -35.28
N ARG A 653 -13.51 22.71 -34.09
CA ARG A 653 -14.07 23.96 -33.54
C ARG A 653 -13.01 24.85 -32.91
N ASN A 654 -12.00 24.27 -32.28
CA ASN A 654 -10.95 25.01 -31.59
C ASN A 654 -9.72 25.31 -32.47
N GLY A 655 -9.79 25.04 -33.78
CA GLY A 655 -8.73 25.33 -34.73
C GLY A 655 -7.43 24.55 -34.47
N PHE A 656 -7.54 23.33 -33.94
CA PHE A 656 -6.37 22.52 -33.59
C PHE A 656 -5.49 22.23 -34.82
N SER A 657 -4.20 22.62 -34.74
CA SER A 657 -3.17 22.26 -35.72
C SER A 657 -2.17 21.30 -35.11
N ALA A 658 -1.90 20.20 -35.80
CA ALA A 658 -0.94 19.18 -35.36
C ALA A 658 0.21 18.91 -36.31
N ASP A 659 0.12 19.47 -37.52
CA ASP A 659 1.10 19.38 -38.60
C ASP A 659 1.93 20.67 -38.72
#